data_AF-A0A1E4FG27-F1
#
_entry.id   AF-A0A1E4FG27-F1
#
_cell.length_a   1.000
_cell.length_b   1.000
_cell.length_c   1.000
_cell.angle_alpha   90.00
_cell.angle_beta   90.00
_cell.angle_gamma   90.00
#
_symmetry.space_group_name_H-M   'P 1'
#
loop_
_entity.id
_entity.type
_entity.pdbx_description
1 polymer ?
#
loop_
_entity_poly.entity_id
_entity_poly.type
_entity_poly.pdbx_seq_one_letter_code
_entity_poly.pdbx_strand_id
1 'polypeptide(L)'
;MGKANLSAGQLKLLAGKARWIFRVCEAGFPTVPTIAITRAAWEELQAERTRRDTRLRNHWVACLFKLVDKDGKPPQLVVRTSAASHNSGLMPARLGIAAPAAPEDAVDPARPLAKAIKHAFESYGFSSNGWGGSRQEGDRARQIVLVQALAEGEEEHFLTRNATTGALGPAPLNGSALQRLPDSVNALISLLDAKAGRHMACLISINQGQVRFLSARGVQASPGAELEAAVDRVERKVWTPHSAVTRVDPGRLALMLHPRLKAPEEATPIAVGLGVSPGAASGVIVFNAEDAARLRARGTHCILVVNETGPADIEGMKAATGILTARGGMSSHAGVIARITGKPCVAGVRSLSVDPVEMVCRIGDREFRAGDRLTIDGTDGAVYIGALPLAQPHIGGAIGKLLTWSDASRTIAVRTNAETVESAQTALSFGAEGIGLARSEHMFFSPERIVALRRMILSEDEEARSRAIAGLVDYQTGDYSALFSTMQGLPVNVRLFDPPLHEFLPRTDEEIEDTAASLGLAVRALRLRLERIAEINPMLGHRGVRLAITYPEILQMQLQAVLAGARKASETQDAPVAVEMMVPFVSTATEVSWVRERTTTIMENSGLAGSDRIRFSFGTMLELPRACLRAGDIASMVDFISFGTNDLTQTTFGISRDDAPAFLAAYQRKGVYERDPFVTIDAKGVGEMIEIAVQRGRAANPRLKIGICGEHGGDPASLQFFAGLGVDYVSCSPYRVPVARLTLAQASA
;
A
#
# COMPACT_ATOMS: atom_id res chain seq x y z
N MET A 1 23.33 -6.01 -44.07
CA MET A 1 22.22 -5.04 -43.96
C MET A 1 22.72 -3.84 -43.16
N GLY A 2 22.45 -2.62 -43.61
CA GLY A 2 22.95 -1.39 -42.98
C GLY A 2 22.15 -0.96 -41.75
N LYS A 3 22.73 -0.08 -40.91
CA LYS A 3 22.06 0.53 -39.75
C LYS A 3 20.78 1.25 -40.19
N ALA A 4 19.70 1.11 -39.43
CA ALA A 4 18.48 1.90 -39.64
C ALA A 4 18.77 3.38 -39.32
N ASN A 5 18.81 4.24 -40.34
CA ASN A 5 19.06 5.66 -40.18
C ASN A 5 17.75 6.39 -39.83
N LEU A 6 17.32 6.27 -38.57
CA LEU A 6 16.10 6.92 -38.06
C LEU A 6 16.42 8.32 -37.52
N SER A 7 15.63 9.31 -37.91
CA SER A 7 15.68 10.64 -37.30
C SER A 7 15.28 10.61 -35.82
N ALA A 8 15.66 11.64 -35.06
CA ALA A 8 15.26 11.79 -33.66
C ALA A 8 13.74 11.75 -33.46
N GLY A 9 12.96 12.30 -34.41
CA GLY A 9 11.50 12.23 -34.40
C GLY A 9 10.97 10.81 -34.60
N GLN A 10 11.53 10.04 -35.53
CA GLN A 10 11.14 8.66 -35.78
C GLN A 10 11.49 7.73 -34.62
N LEU A 11 12.62 7.97 -33.93
CA LEU A 11 12.99 7.22 -32.72
C LEU A 11 11.95 7.37 -31.61
N LYS A 12 11.30 8.54 -31.49
CA LYS A 12 10.22 8.78 -30.51
C LYS A 12 8.94 8.00 -30.82
N LEU A 13 8.74 7.57 -32.07
CA LEU A 13 7.57 6.78 -32.47
C LEU A 13 7.70 5.31 -32.05
N LEU A 14 8.93 4.79 -31.93
CA LEU A 14 9.16 3.38 -31.60
C LEU A 14 8.61 3.03 -30.21
N ALA A 15 7.60 2.16 -30.19
CA ALA A 15 7.00 1.59 -29.00
C ALA A 15 7.08 0.05 -29.02
N GLY A 16 6.98 -0.58 -27.86
CA GLY A 16 6.86 -2.04 -27.75
C GLY A 16 8.00 -2.83 -28.40
N LYS A 17 7.64 -3.86 -29.18
CA LYS A 17 8.56 -4.76 -29.89
C LYS A 17 9.47 -3.99 -30.86
N ALA A 18 8.95 -2.99 -31.57
CA ALA A 18 9.70 -2.17 -32.53
C ALA A 18 10.91 -1.49 -31.87
N ARG A 19 10.72 -0.95 -30.66
CA ARG A 19 11.79 -0.34 -29.86
C ARG A 19 12.87 -1.35 -29.51
N TRP A 20 12.50 -2.56 -29.11
CA TRP A 20 13.47 -3.59 -28.71
C TRP A 20 14.23 -4.17 -29.89
N ILE A 21 13.57 -4.41 -31.03
CA ILE A 21 14.22 -4.83 -32.27
C ILE A 21 15.27 -3.78 -32.69
N PHE A 22 14.90 -2.50 -32.67
CA PHE A 22 15.84 -1.43 -32.99
C PHE A 22 17.04 -1.40 -32.03
N ARG A 23 16.82 -1.49 -30.71
CA ARG A 23 17.89 -1.46 -29.70
C ARG A 23 18.84 -2.65 -29.80
N VAL A 24 18.31 -3.84 -30.08
CA VAL A 24 19.11 -5.06 -30.26
C VAL A 24 19.94 -4.97 -31.54
N CYS A 25 19.35 -4.47 -32.63
CA CYS A 25 20.05 -4.23 -33.90
C CYS A 25 21.14 -3.16 -33.76
N GLU A 26 20.85 -2.05 -33.06
CA GLU A 26 21.79 -0.96 -32.79
C GLU A 26 23.03 -1.45 -32.02
N ALA A 27 22.84 -2.40 -31.11
CA ALA A 27 23.90 -3.04 -30.35
C ALA A 27 24.68 -4.11 -31.14
N GLY A 28 24.34 -4.35 -32.41
CA GLY A 28 25.08 -5.26 -33.30
C GLY A 28 24.65 -6.72 -33.26
N PHE A 29 23.57 -7.06 -32.55
CA PHE A 29 23.05 -8.43 -32.51
C PHE A 29 22.28 -8.75 -33.81
N PRO A 30 22.34 -10.01 -34.30
CA PRO A 30 21.54 -10.42 -35.45
C PRO A 30 20.04 -10.31 -35.15
N THR A 31 19.34 -9.48 -35.89
CA THR A 31 17.88 -9.33 -35.83
C THR A 31 17.27 -9.73 -37.15
N VAL A 32 16.05 -10.26 -37.14
CA VAL A 32 15.33 -10.48 -38.41
C VAL A 32 15.07 -9.16 -39.13
N PRO A 33 15.20 -9.12 -40.47
CA PRO A 33 14.83 -7.97 -41.27
C PRO A 33 13.39 -7.56 -40.93
N THR A 34 13.21 -6.30 -40.53
CA THR A 34 11.94 -5.80 -39.97
C THR A 34 11.64 -4.43 -40.53
N ILE A 35 10.41 -4.24 -40.99
CA ILE A 35 9.85 -2.93 -41.32
C ILE A 35 8.83 -2.56 -40.25
N ALA A 36 8.94 -1.35 -39.73
CA ALA A 36 7.93 -0.77 -38.84
C ALA A 36 7.10 0.24 -39.63
N ILE A 37 5.80 -0.02 -39.76
CA ILE A 37 4.84 0.89 -40.39
C ILE A 37 3.99 1.56 -39.32
N THR A 38 3.91 2.89 -39.36
CA THR A 38 3.04 3.66 -38.47
C THR A 38 1.62 3.69 -39.01
N ARG A 39 0.63 3.92 -38.12
CA ARG A 39 -0.76 4.08 -38.55
C ARG A 39 -0.92 5.21 -39.58
N ALA A 40 -0.27 6.35 -39.37
CA ALA A 40 -0.34 7.48 -40.30
C ALA A 40 0.18 7.09 -41.70
N ALA A 41 1.28 6.36 -41.78
CA ALA A 41 1.81 5.88 -43.07
C ALA A 41 0.86 4.87 -43.74
N TRP A 42 0.23 4.00 -42.95
CA TRP A 42 -0.75 3.04 -43.47
C TRP A 42 -2.03 3.71 -43.97
N GLU A 43 -2.56 4.68 -43.21
CA GLU A 43 -3.75 5.45 -43.60
C GLU A 43 -3.49 6.24 -44.90
N GLU A 44 -2.32 6.86 -45.04
CA GLU A 44 -1.95 7.55 -46.28
C GLU A 44 -1.74 6.57 -47.46
N LEU A 45 -1.14 5.40 -47.23
CA LEU A 45 -1.05 4.34 -48.26
C LEU A 45 -2.44 3.90 -48.73
N GLN A 46 -3.43 3.82 -47.84
CA GLN A 46 -4.81 3.52 -48.22
C GLN A 46 -5.48 4.67 -48.98
N ALA A 47 -5.22 5.92 -48.59
CA ALA A 47 -5.72 7.09 -49.31
C ALA A 47 -5.16 7.18 -50.73
N GLU A 48 -3.85 6.93 -50.90
CA GLU A 48 -3.14 6.94 -52.19
C GLU A 48 -3.75 5.95 -53.20
N ARG A 49 -4.33 4.83 -52.75
CA ARG A 49 -5.01 3.86 -53.65
C ARG A 49 -6.17 4.44 -54.44
N THR A 50 -6.82 5.47 -53.91
CA THR A 50 -7.95 6.15 -54.58
C THR A 50 -7.50 7.36 -55.40
N ARG A 51 -6.23 7.75 -55.30
CA ARG A 51 -5.61 8.86 -56.02
C ARG A 51 -4.78 8.33 -57.19
N ARG A 52 -4.37 9.23 -58.09
CA ARG A 52 -3.41 8.92 -59.18
C ARG A 52 -1.94 8.99 -58.74
N ASP A 53 -1.68 9.26 -57.46
CA ASP A 53 -0.33 9.27 -56.90
C ASP A 53 0.14 7.83 -56.61
N THR A 54 1.44 7.58 -56.76
CA THR A 54 2.07 6.26 -56.49
C THR A 54 3.34 6.38 -55.66
N ARG A 55 3.67 7.58 -55.17
CA ARG A 55 4.95 7.88 -54.53
C ARG A 55 5.16 7.09 -53.24
N LEU A 56 4.16 7.03 -52.35
CA LEU A 56 4.29 6.30 -51.08
C LEU A 56 4.25 4.80 -51.31
N ARG A 57 3.44 4.32 -52.27
CA ARG A 57 3.40 2.91 -52.67
C ARG A 57 4.75 2.45 -53.21
N ASN A 58 5.39 3.23 -54.06
CA ASN A 58 6.72 2.92 -54.59
C ASN A 58 7.77 2.84 -53.46
N HIS A 59 7.69 3.74 -52.47
CA HIS A 59 8.56 3.68 -51.30
C HIS A 59 8.29 2.45 -50.42
N TRP A 60 7.01 2.12 -50.21
CA TRP A 60 6.59 0.93 -49.45
C TRP A 60 7.10 -0.36 -50.09
N VAL A 61 6.94 -0.50 -51.40
CA VAL A 61 7.44 -1.64 -52.17
C VAL A 61 8.97 -1.70 -52.12
N ALA A 62 9.67 -0.58 -52.30
CA ALA A 62 11.12 -0.52 -52.13
C ALA A 62 11.58 -0.93 -50.72
N CYS A 63 10.80 -0.62 -49.69
CA CYS A 63 11.05 -1.10 -48.33
C CYS A 63 10.85 -2.62 -48.21
N LEU A 64 9.80 -3.19 -48.79
CA LEU A 64 9.56 -4.63 -48.79
C LEU A 64 10.69 -5.42 -49.45
N PHE A 65 11.29 -4.90 -50.53
CA PHE A 65 12.47 -5.51 -51.14
C PHE A 65 13.67 -5.63 -50.19
N LYS A 66 13.74 -4.83 -49.13
CA LYS A 66 14.80 -4.96 -48.11
C LYS A 66 14.65 -6.19 -47.21
N LEU A 67 13.49 -6.87 -47.27
CA LEU A 67 13.27 -8.15 -46.58
C LEU A 67 13.78 -9.34 -47.39
N VAL A 68 13.98 -9.17 -48.70
CA VAL A 68 14.50 -10.23 -49.58
C VAL A 68 15.97 -10.47 -49.26
N ASP A 69 16.34 -11.75 -49.17
CA ASP A 69 17.71 -12.16 -48.91
C ASP A 69 18.62 -12.00 -50.14
N LYS A 70 19.87 -12.45 -50.01
CA LYS A 70 20.86 -12.36 -51.11
C LYS A 70 20.56 -13.32 -52.26
N ASP A 71 19.76 -14.36 -52.01
CA ASP A 71 19.41 -15.38 -53.00
C ASP A 71 18.23 -14.92 -53.88
N GLY A 72 17.67 -13.74 -53.59
CA GLY A 72 16.63 -13.10 -54.39
C GLY A 72 15.25 -13.72 -54.19
N LYS A 73 15.10 -14.64 -53.24
CA LYS A 73 13.82 -15.31 -52.98
C LYS A 73 13.02 -14.52 -51.94
N PRO A 74 11.77 -14.11 -52.24
CA PRO A 74 10.94 -13.43 -51.26
C PRO A 74 10.65 -14.35 -50.06
N PRO A 75 10.93 -13.92 -48.82
CA PRO A 75 10.60 -14.72 -47.65
C PRO A 75 9.09 -14.72 -47.43
N GLN A 76 8.59 -15.73 -46.71
CA GLN A 76 7.28 -15.58 -46.07
C GLN A 76 7.34 -14.44 -45.04
N LEU A 77 6.23 -13.76 -44.83
CA LEU A 77 6.13 -12.58 -44.00
C LEU A 77 5.38 -12.86 -42.70
N VAL A 78 5.73 -12.09 -41.69
CA VAL A 78 5.11 -12.10 -40.37
C VAL A 78 4.60 -10.70 -40.05
N VAL A 79 3.33 -10.59 -39.65
CA VAL A 79 2.73 -9.32 -39.21
C VAL A 79 2.47 -9.35 -37.71
N ARG A 80 2.98 -8.35 -36.99
CA ARG A 80 2.85 -8.23 -35.52
C ARG A 80 2.44 -6.82 -35.09
N THR A 81 1.68 -6.73 -34.02
CA THR A 81 1.42 -5.45 -33.32
C THR A 81 2.59 -5.07 -32.41
N SER A 82 2.78 -3.76 -32.21
CA SER A 82 3.81 -3.21 -31.34
C SER A 82 3.23 -2.10 -30.46
N ALA A 83 2.87 -2.45 -29.22
CA ALA A 83 2.29 -1.54 -28.24
C ALA A 83 3.23 -1.34 -27.04
N ALA A 84 3.15 -0.17 -26.40
CA ALA A 84 3.97 0.17 -25.23
C ALA A 84 3.61 -0.66 -23.99
N SER A 85 2.35 -1.04 -23.86
CA SER A 85 1.79 -1.88 -22.80
C SER A 85 1.18 -3.16 -23.39
N HIS A 86 1.06 -4.20 -22.55
CA HIS A 86 0.34 -5.42 -22.93
C HIS A 86 -1.15 -5.12 -23.07
N ASN A 87 -1.76 -5.57 -24.16
CA ASN A 87 -3.20 -5.46 -24.41
C ASN A 87 -3.68 -6.78 -25.03
N SER A 88 -4.59 -7.46 -24.34
CA SER A 88 -5.16 -8.76 -24.77
C SER A 88 -6.06 -8.66 -25.99
N GLY A 89 -6.57 -7.45 -26.31
CA GLY A 89 -7.37 -7.20 -27.51
C GLY A 89 -6.55 -7.03 -28.79
N LEU A 90 -5.22 -6.96 -28.71
CA LEU A 90 -4.37 -6.84 -29.89
C LEU A 90 -4.27 -8.16 -30.65
N MET A 91 -4.23 -8.06 -31.99
CA MET A 91 -4.09 -9.22 -32.86
C MET A 91 -2.79 -9.98 -32.53
N PRO A 92 -2.84 -11.31 -32.35
CA PRO A 92 -1.66 -12.17 -32.28
C PRO A 92 -0.80 -12.06 -33.55
N ALA A 93 0.45 -12.52 -33.48
CA ALA A 93 1.31 -12.55 -34.66
C ALA A 93 0.71 -13.45 -35.75
N ARG A 94 0.58 -12.93 -36.98
CA ARG A 94 0.22 -13.75 -38.14
C ARG A 94 1.49 -14.15 -38.88
N LEU A 95 1.73 -15.46 -38.96
CA LEU A 95 2.88 -16.08 -39.61
C LEU A 95 2.51 -16.58 -41.01
N GLY A 96 3.51 -16.86 -41.85
CA GLY A 96 3.31 -17.55 -43.13
C GLY A 96 2.60 -16.75 -44.22
N ILE A 97 2.66 -15.41 -44.15
CA ILE A 97 2.01 -14.55 -45.14
C ILE A 97 2.84 -14.55 -46.43
N ALA A 98 2.25 -14.88 -47.58
CA ALA A 98 2.95 -14.83 -48.85
C ALA A 98 3.38 -13.39 -49.20
N ALA A 99 4.56 -13.25 -49.82
CA ALA A 99 5.01 -11.97 -50.33
C ALA A 99 4.07 -11.48 -51.47
N PRO A 100 3.85 -10.17 -51.62
CA PRO A 100 3.02 -9.64 -52.70
C PRO A 100 3.58 -10.02 -54.08
N ALA A 101 2.71 -10.47 -55.00
CA ALA A 101 3.11 -10.80 -56.37
C ALA A 101 3.21 -9.55 -57.25
N ALA A 102 2.39 -8.53 -56.98
CA ALA A 102 2.44 -7.23 -57.65
C ALA A 102 2.48 -6.07 -56.63
N PRO A 103 2.97 -4.88 -57.02
CA PRO A 103 3.00 -3.68 -56.17
C PRO A 103 1.65 -3.31 -55.55
N GLU A 104 0.54 -3.54 -56.26
CA GLU A 104 -0.82 -3.23 -55.82
C GLU A 104 -1.27 -4.16 -54.68
N ASP A 105 -0.82 -5.41 -54.71
CA ASP A 105 -1.17 -6.42 -53.70
C ASP A 105 -0.58 -6.07 -52.32
N ALA A 106 0.49 -5.28 -52.28
CA ALA A 106 1.15 -4.84 -51.06
C ALA A 106 0.33 -3.85 -50.24
N VAL A 107 -0.71 -3.24 -50.83
CA VAL A 107 -1.59 -2.24 -50.21
C VAL A 107 -3.07 -2.59 -50.26
N ASP A 108 -3.48 -3.60 -51.03
CA ASP A 108 -4.89 -4.01 -51.15
C ASP A 108 -5.38 -4.86 -49.96
N PRO A 109 -6.32 -4.38 -49.10
CA PRO A 109 -6.84 -5.12 -47.96
C PRO A 109 -7.55 -6.43 -48.28
N ALA A 110 -7.83 -6.74 -49.55
CA ALA A 110 -8.29 -8.06 -49.96
C ALA A 110 -7.14 -9.09 -50.05
N ARG A 111 -5.89 -8.64 -50.17
CA ARG A 111 -4.68 -9.46 -50.32
C ARG A 111 -4.01 -9.78 -48.98
N PRO A 112 -3.26 -10.89 -48.87
CA PRO A 112 -2.82 -11.43 -47.58
C PRO A 112 -2.05 -10.44 -46.69
N LEU A 113 -1.04 -9.74 -47.24
CA LEU A 113 -0.20 -8.81 -46.46
C LEU A 113 -0.99 -7.60 -45.98
N ALA A 114 -1.64 -6.89 -46.90
CA ALA A 114 -2.40 -5.69 -46.57
C ALA A 114 -3.62 -5.98 -45.70
N LYS A 115 -4.27 -7.14 -45.86
CA LYS A 115 -5.32 -7.62 -44.95
C LYS A 115 -4.80 -7.82 -43.53
N ALA A 116 -3.63 -8.43 -43.37
CA ALA A 116 -3.02 -8.63 -42.06
C ALA A 116 -2.61 -7.31 -41.40
N ILE A 117 -2.06 -6.36 -42.16
CA ILE A 117 -1.72 -5.02 -41.64
C ILE A 117 -2.98 -4.26 -41.21
N LYS A 118 -4.03 -4.29 -42.02
CA LYS A 118 -5.34 -3.69 -41.69
C LYS A 118 -5.89 -4.26 -40.38
N HIS A 119 -5.98 -5.58 -40.27
CA HIS A 119 -6.50 -6.24 -39.04
C HIS A 119 -5.62 -5.92 -37.82
N ALA A 120 -4.30 -5.84 -37.98
CA ALA A 120 -3.40 -5.46 -36.90
C ALA A 120 -3.71 -4.04 -36.39
N PHE A 121 -3.90 -3.06 -37.27
CA PHE A 121 -4.30 -1.71 -36.87
C PHE A 121 -5.71 -1.66 -36.28
N GLU A 122 -6.68 -2.39 -36.84
CA GLU A 122 -8.05 -2.45 -36.31
C GLU A 122 -8.09 -3.00 -34.88
N SER A 123 -7.20 -3.96 -34.55
CA SER A 123 -7.12 -4.53 -33.20
C SER A 123 -6.73 -3.54 -32.10
N TYR A 124 -6.12 -2.40 -32.43
CA TYR A 124 -5.87 -1.33 -31.45
C TYR A 124 -7.16 -0.64 -30.97
N GLY A 125 -8.23 -0.68 -31.76
CA GLY A 125 -9.51 -0.03 -31.44
C GLY A 125 -10.38 -0.79 -30.43
N PHE A 126 -10.02 -2.04 -30.11
CA PHE A 126 -10.78 -2.91 -29.20
C PHE A 126 -10.41 -2.74 -27.71
N SER A 127 -9.75 -1.64 -27.32
CA SER A 127 -9.55 -1.36 -25.89
C SER A 127 -10.88 -0.94 -25.25
N SER A 128 -11.52 -1.87 -24.55
CA SER A 128 -12.65 -1.56 -23.68
C SER A 128 -12.24 -0.62 -22.54
N ASN A 129 -13.11 0.37 -22.31
CA ASN A 129 -13.20 1.31 -21.19
C ASN A 129 -12.31 2.58 -21.19
N GLY A 130 -12.95 3.72 -21.50
CA GLY A 130 -12.53 5.04 -21.01
C GLY A 130 -13.01 6.21 -21.88
N TRP A 131 -14.11 6.86 -21.48
CA TRP A 131 -14.43 8.23 -21.92
C TRP A 131 -13.27 9.17 -21.55
N GLY A 132 -12.65 9.79 -22.54
CA GLY A 132 -11.54 10.73 -22.35
C GLY A 132 -10.96 11.19 -23.69
N GLY A 133 -11.59 12.20 -24.30
CA GLY A 133 -11.31 12.66 -25.68
C GLY A 133 -9.92 13.27 -25.95
N SER A 134 -9.04 13.41 -24.95
CA SER A 134 -7.71 14.02 -25.14
C SER A 134 -6.54 13.03 -25.15
N ARG A 135 -6.72 11.77 -24.68
CA ARG A 135 -5.67 10.73 -24.72
C ARG A 135 -5.61 9.94 -26.04
N GLN A 136 -6.67 9.99 -26.85
CA GLN A 136 -6.83 9.13 -28.03
C GLN A 136 -5.86 9.45 -29.17
N GLU A 137 -5.50 10.72 -29.37
CA GLU A 137 -4.68 11.16 -30.50
C GLU A 137 -3.19 10.80 -30.33
N GLY A 138 -2.64 11.00 -29.12
CA GLY A 138 -1.26 10.65 -28.79
C GLY A 138 -0.99 9.14 -28.85
N ASP A 139 -1.96 8.31 -28.43
CA ASP A 139 -1.87 6.86 -28.54
C ASP A 139 -2.03 6.38 -29.98
N ARG A 140 -2.89 7.03 -30.79
CA ARG A 140 -3.07 6.71 -32.20
C ARG A 140 -1.79 6.93 -33.02
N ALA A 141 -1.04 8.00 -32.73
CA ALA A 141 0.25 8.30 -33.37
C ALA A 141 1.36 7.27 -33.05
N ARG A 142 1.23 6.52 -31.94
CA ARG A 142 2.21 5.51 -31.48
C ARG A 142 1.88 4.08 -31.91
N GLN A 143 0.83 3.89 -32.70
CA GLN A 143 0.45 2.57 -33.18
C GLN A 143 1.35 2.14 -34.33
N ILE A 144 2.05 1.04 -34.13
CA ILE A 144 3.02 0.47 -35.06
C ILE A 144 2.66 -0.97 -35.36
N VAL A 145 2.65 -1.31 -36.64
CA VAL A 145 2.62 -2.69 -37.11
C VAL A 145 4.00 -3.05 -37.65
N LEU A 146 4.47 -4.24 -37.31
CA LEU A 146 5.73 -4.79 -37.76
C LEU A 146 5.47 -5.77 -38.90
N VAL A 147 6.22 -5.63 -39.99
CA VAL A 147 6.29 -6.61 -41.09
C VAL A 147 7.71 -7.17 -41.09
N GLN A 148 7.85 -8.45 -40.77
CA GLN A 148 9.14 -9.13 -40.64
C GLN A 148 9.26 -10.25 -41.68
N ALA A 149 10.48 -10.55 -42.10
CA ALA A 149 10.76 -11.84 -42.75
C ALA A 149 10.56 -12.97 -41.73
N LEU A 150 9.92 -14.07 -42.14
CA LEU A 150 9.83 -15.29 -41.36
C LEU A 150 11.23 -15.84 -41.15
N ALA A 151 11.62 -16.07 -39.90
CA ALA A 151 12.92 -16.66 -39.61
C ALA A 151 12.91 -18.16 -39.88
N GLU A 152 14.04 -18.66 -40.35
CA GLU A 152 14.31 -20.09 -40.44
C GLU A 152 14.79 -20.63 -39.10
N GLY A 153 14.63 -21.94 -38.89
CA GLY A 153 15.07 -22.64 -37.68
C GLY A 153 13.98 -22.73 -36.61
N GLU A 154 14.38 -23.21 -35.43
CA GLU A 154 13.48 -23.43 -34.30
C GLU A 154 13.28 -22.12 -33.53
N GLU A 155 12.02 -21.79 -33.24
CA GLU A 155 11.67 -20.61 -32.44
C GLU A 155 11.74 -20.96 -30.95
N GLU A 156 12.52 -20.19 -30.20
CA GLU A 156 12.70 -20.37 -28.76
C GLU A 156 12.23 -19.15 -27.97
N HIS A 157 11.54 -19.45 -26.87
CA HIS A 157 10.84 -18.48 -26.04
C HIS A 157 11.34 -18.57 -24.60
N PHE A 158 11.89 -17.48 -24.08
CA PHE A 158 12.46 -17.46 -22.72
C PHE A 158 12.33 -16.08 -22.07
N LEU A 159 12.53 -16.03 -20.76
CA LEU A 159 12.64 -14.81 -19.98
C LEU A 159 14.11 -14.43 -19.79
N THR A 160 14.44 -13.13 -19.83
CA THR A 160 15.78 -12.63 -19.51
C THR A 160 16.14 -12.83 -18.04
N ARG A 161 15.13 -12.99 -17.19
CA ARG A 161 15.23 -13.27 -15.77
C ARG A 161 14.10 -14.17 -15.33
N ASN A 162 14.37 -15.06 -14.38
CA ASN A 162 13.34 -15.87 -13.75
C ASN A 162 12.29 -14.97 -13.08
N ALA A 163 11.01 -15.15 -13.41
CA ALA A 163 9.92 -14.31 -12.92
C ALA A 163 9.60 -14.52 -11.43
N THR A 164 10.11 -15.58 -10.82
CA THR A 164 9.89 -15.93 -9.40
C THR A 164 11.10 -15.58 -8.54
N THR A 165 12.32 -15.88 -9.02
CA THR A 165 13.56 -15.71 -8.24
C THR A 165 14.34 -14.43 -8.57
N GLY A 166 14.10 -13.78 -9.70
CA GLY A 166 14.88 -12.61 -10.12
C GLY A 166 16.22 -12.93 -10.79
N ALA A 167 16.65 -14.20 -10.77
CA ALA A 167 17.94 -14.65 -11.30
C ALA A 167 18.09 -14.29 -12.79
N LEU A 168 19.27 -13.76 -13.14
CA LEU A 168 19.63 -13.45 -14.53
C LEU A 168 19.95 -14.71 -15.31
N GLY A 169 19.44 -14.79 -16.53
CA GLY A 169 19.68 -15.91 -17.42
C GLY A 169 18.41 -16.32 -18.16
N PRO A 170 18.56 -17.17 -19.17
CA PRO A 170 17.41 -17.67 -19.90
C PRO A 170 16.59 -18.53 -18.93
N ALA A 171 15.38 -18.07 -18.63
CA ALA A 171 14.45 -18.77 -17.76
C ALA A 171 13.18 -19.16 -18.53
N PRO A 172 12.54 -20.29 -18.18
CA PRO A 172 11.36 -20.75 -18.89
C PRO A 172 10.15 -19.81 -18.69
N LEU A 173 9.24 -19.84 -19.66
CA LEU A 173 7.92 -19.21 -19.52
C LEU A 173 6.96 -20.19 -18.85
N ASN A 174 6.37 -19.81 -17.72
CA ASN A 174 5.26 -20.55 -17.09
C ASN A 174 5.56 -22.06 -16.86
N GLY A 175 6.79 -22.41 -16.46
CA GLY A 175 7.16 -23.80 -16.16
C GLY A 175 7.40 -24.70 -17.38
N SER A 176 7.45 -24.14 -18.59
CA SER A 176 7.85 -24.90 -19.79
C SER A 176 9.28 -25.44 -19.65
N ALA A 177 9.58 -26.59 -20.25
CA ALA A 177 10.97 -26.99 -20.41
C ALA A 177 11.68 -25.97 -21.32
N LEU A 178 12.86 -25.50 -20.92
CA LEU A 178 13.70 -24.64 -21.74
C LEU A 178 14.86 -25.47 -22.29
N GLN A 179 15.00 -25.50 -23.61
CA GLN A 179 16.14 -26.16 -24.23
C GLN A 179 17.44 -25.40 -23.92
N ARG A 180 18.58 -26.08 -24.00
CA ARG A 180 19.87 -25.44 -23.81
C ARG A 180 20.13 -24.45 -24.94
N LEU A 181 20.09 -23.16 -24.62
CA LEU A 181 20.34 -22.09 -25.58
C LEU A 181 21.85 -21.86 -25.80
N PRO A 182 22.28 -21.37 -26.98
CA PRO A 182 23.66 -20.98 -27.23
C PRO A 182 24.15 -19.87 -26.28
N ASP A 183 25.44 -19.88 -25.92
CA ASP A 183 26.03 -18.89 -24.99
C ASP A 183 25.91 -17.44 -25.50
N SER A 184 25.80 -17.25 -26.81
CA SER A 184 25.57 -15.94 -27.45
C SER A 184 24.27 -15.26 -26.97
N VAL A 185 23.30 -16.03 -26.45
CA VAL A 185 22.07 -15.52 -25.87
C VAL A 185 22.32 -14.74 -24.57
N ASN A 186 23.37 -15.07 -23.81
CA ASN A 186 23.66 -14.41 -22.52
C ASN A 186 24.02 -12.92 -22.70
N ALA A 187 24.73 -12.57 -23.78
CA ALA A 187 25.04 -11.18 -24.10
C ALA A 187 23.78 -10.39 -24.51
N LEU A 188 22.86 -11.03 -25.26
CA LEU A 188 21.56 -10.46 -25.61
C LEU A 188 20.68 -10.23 -24.37
N ILE A 189 20.65 -11.20 -23.45
CA ILE A 189 19.95 -11.10 -22.16
C ILE A 189 20.50 -9.93 -21.36
N SER A 190 21.82 -9.82 -21.24
CA SER A 190 22.49 -8.76 -20.48
C SER A 190 22.17 -7.37 -21.05
N LEU A 191 22.17 -7.23 -22.38
CA LEU A 191 21.77 -5.98 -23.06
C LEU A 191 20.31 -5.63 -22.77
N LEU A 192 19.40 -6.57 -22.99
CA LEU A 192 17.96 -6.36 -22.80
C LEU A 192 17.66 -6.02 -21.33
N ASP A 193 18.25 -6.74 -20.38
CA ASP A 193 18.10 -6.48 -18.96
C ASP A 193 18.58 -5.06 -18.58
N ALA A 194 19.79 -4.69 -19.03
CA ALA A 194 20.36 -3.40 -18.71
C ALA A 194 19.58 -2.23 -19.33
N LYS A 195 19.10 -2.38 -20.57
CA LYS A 195 18.36 -1.32 -21.27
C LYS A 195 16.88 -1.26 -20.91
N ALA A 196 16.26 -2.39 -20.57
CA ALA A 196 14.86 -2.46 -20.16
C ALA A 196 14.67 -2.11 -18.69
N GLY A 197 15.58 -2.53 -17.82
CA GLY A 197 15.45 -2.34 -16.39
C GLY A 197 14.28 -3.11 -15.78
N ARG A 198 13.82 -4.17 -16.45
CA ARG A 198 12.69 -5.03 -16.05
C ARG A 198 12.82 -6.41 -16.69
N HIS A 199 12.00 -7.35 -16.24
CA HIS A 199 11.93 -8.70 -16.82
C HIS A 199 11.35 -8.63 -18.24
N MET A 200 12.00 -9.32 -19.17
CA MET A 200 11.62 -9.34 -20.58
C MET A 200 11.40 -10.78 -21.04
N ALA A 201 10.29 -11.04 -21.73
CA ALA A 201 10.15 -12.23 -22.57
C ALA A 201 10.79 -11.95 -23.93
N CYS A 202 11.65 -12.86 -24.35
CA CYS A 202 12.40 -12.82 -25.59
C CYS A 202 11.93 -13.95 -26.51
N LEU A 203 11.84 -13.64 -27.80
CA LEU A 203 11.64 -14.59 -28.87
C LEU A 203 12.84 -14.52 -29.81
N ILE A 204 13.46 -15.68 -30.05
CA ILE A 204 14.58 -15.86 -30.97
C ILE A 204 14.28 -17.02 -31.93
N SER A 205 14.96 -17.06 -33.07
CA SER A 205 15.10 -18.30 -33.82
C SER A 205 16.55 -18.78 -33.80
N ILE A 206 16.72 -20.09 -33.80
CA ILE A 206 18.01 -20.77 -33.81
C ILE A 206 18.08 -21.61 -35.09
N ASN A 207 19.03 -21.27 -35.96
CA ASN A 207 19.31 -22.06 -37.16
C ASN A 207 20.80 -22.41 -37.18
N GLN A 208 21.14 -23.71 -37.14
CA GLN A 208 22.52 -24.21 -37.12
C GLN A 208 23.41 -23.50 -36.07
N GLY A 209 22.87 -23.26 -34.87
CA GLY A 209 23.56 -22.57 -33.78
C GLY A 209 23.64 -21.04 -33.90
N GLN A 210 23.17 -20.45 -35.01
CA GLN A 210 23.06 -19.00 -35.17
C GLN A 210 21.75 -18.48 -34.58
N VAL A 211 21.85 -17.51 -33.68
CA VAL A 211 20.71 -16.88 -33.01
C VAL A 211 20.30 -15.62 -33.77
N ARG A 212 19.01 -15.51 -34.10
CA ARG A 212 18.39 -14.28 -34.61
C ARG A 212 17.31 -13.79 -33.65
N PHE A 213 17.38 -12.54 -33.26
CA PHE A 213 16.36 -11.91 -32.43
C PHE A 213 15.11 -11.56 -33.23
N LEU A 214 13.95 -12.03 -32.76
CA LEU A 214 12.65 -11.79 -33.39
C LEU A 214 11.89 -10.66 -32.70
N SER A 215 11.77 -10.70 -31.36
CA SER A 215 11.11 -9.66 -30.58
C SER A 215 11.33 -9.82 -29.08
N ALA A 216 11.07 -8.76 -28.30
CA ALA A 216 10.94 -8.84 -26.86
C ALA A 216 9.77 -7.99 -26.34
N ARG A 217 9.24 -8.36 -25.17
CA ARG A 217 8.20 -7.62 -24.45
C ARG A 217 8.45 -7.67 -22.95
N GLY A 218 7.99 -6.65 -22.23
CA GLY A 218 8.01 -6.67 -20.77
C GLY A 218 7.11 -7.76 -20.22
N VAL A 219 7.53 -8.38 -19.13
CA VAL A 219 6.75 -9.36 -18.36
C VAL A 219 6.69 -8.90 -16.91
N GLN A 220 5.55 -9.10 -16.28
CA GLN A 220 5.38 -8.87 -14.85
C GLN A 220 5.98 -10.06 -14.10
N ALA A 221 6.91 -9.78 -13.19
CA ALA A 221 7.50 -10.79 -12.31
C ALA A 221 6.89 -10.68 -10.91
N SER A 222 7.23 -11.60 -10.01
CA SER A 222 6.86 -11.48 -8.59
C SER A 222 7.51 -10.23 -7.98
N PRO A 223 6.91 -9.59 -6.96
CA PRO A 223 7.55 -8.46 -6.26
C PRO A 223 8.97 -8.78 -5.77
N GLY A 224 9.18 -9.98 -5.23
CA GLY A 224 10.50 -10.46 -4.80
C GLY A 224 11.51 -10.55 -5.94
N ALA A 225 11.12 -11.14 -7.07
CA ALA A 225 11.99 -11.24 -8.25
C ALA A 225 12.41 -9.88 -8.79
N GLU A 226 11.48 -8.92 -8.85
CA GLU A 226 11.78 -7.56 -9.33
C GLU A 226 12.78 -6.85 -8.42
N LEU A 227 12.65 -7.05 -7.11
CA LEU A 227 13.54 -6.45 -6.12
C LEU A 227 14.94 -7.08 -6.15
N GLU A 228 15.03 -8.42 -6.19
CA GLU A 228 16.31 -9.12 -6.38
C GLU A 228 16.99 -8.67 -7.68
N ALA A 229 16.22 -8.55 -8.77
CA ALA A 229 16.74 -8.05 -10.04
C ALA A 229 17.20 -6.58 -9.96
N ALA A 230 16.55 -5.73 -9.16
CA ALA A 230 16.97 -4.35 -8.95
C ALA A 230 18.31 -4.29 -8.20
N VAL A 231 18.47 -5.11 -7.15
CA VAL A 231 19.71 -5.19 -6.37
C VAL A 231 20.86 -5.74 -7.22
N ASP A 232 20.64 -6.83 -7.94
CA ASP A 232 21.65 -7.40 -8.85
C ASP A 232 22.08 -6.38 -9.93
N ARG A 233 21.17 -5.54 -10.46
CA ARG A 233 21.53 -4.47 -11.40
C ARG A 233 22.45 -3.42 -10.77
N VAL A 234 22.30 -3.13 -9.48
CA VAL A 234 23.21 -2.23 -8.76
C VAL A 234 24.57 -2.89 -8.55
N GLU A 235 24.60 -4.16 -8.13
CA GLU A 235 25.84 -4.91 -7.90
C GLU A 235 26.67 -5.06 -9.18
N ARG A 236 26.00 -5.30 -10.32
CA ARG A 236 26.63 -5.32 -11.65
C ARG A 236 26.94 -3.92 -12.21
N LYS A 237 26.73 -2.85 -11.42
CA LYS A 237 26.99 -1.45 -11.80
C LYS A 237 26.21 -0.98 -13.04
N VAL A 238 25.09 -1.64 -13.33
CA VAL A 238 24.16 -1.24 -14.39
C VAL A 238 23.26 -0.10 -13.90
N TRP A 239 22.84 -0.18 -12.65
CA TRP A 239 22.10 0.87 -11.94
C TRP A 239 22.96 1.46 -10.83
N THR A 240 22.66 2.71 -10.46
CA THR A 240 23.11 3.28 -9.19
C THR A 240 22.10 2.93 -8.09
N PRO A 241 22.49 2.95 -6.80
CA PRO A 241 21.54 2.80 -5.68
C PRO A 241 20.34 3.75 -5.80
N HIS A 242 20.58 5.01 -6.14
CA HIS A 242 19.54 6.00 -6.39
C HIS A 242 18.61 5.60 -7.55
N SER A 243 19.14 5.04 -8.64
CA SER A 243 18.31 4.52 -9.73
C SER A 243 17.48 3.30 -9.31
N ALA A 244 17.91 2.51 -8.32
CA ALA A 244 17.09 1.42 -7.80
C ALA A 244 15.93 1.97 -6.94
N VAL A 245 16.25 2.89 -6.01
CA VAL A 245 15.26 3.55 -5.14
C VAL A 245 14.16 4.21 -5.97
N THR A 246 14.51 4.99 -7.00
CA THR A 246 13.53 5.71 -7.85
C THR A 246 12.67 4.82 -8.76
N ARG A 247 13.05 3.55 -8.97
CA ARG A 247 12.37 2.65 -9.92
C ARG A 247 11.51 1.58 -9.28
N VAL A 248 11.76 1.24 -8.02
CA VAL A 248 10.97 0.24 -7.30
C VAL A 248 9.62 0.84 -6.91
N ASP A 249 8.53 0.17 -7.25
CA ASP A 249 7.18 0.60 -6.88
C ASP A 249 6.92 0.33 -5.38
N PRO A 250 6.67 1.35 -4.54
CA PRO A 250 6.38 1.16 -3.12
C PRO A 250 5.14 0.30 -2.85
N GLY A 251 4.13 0.34 -3.72
CA GLY A 251 2.93 -0.51 -3.57
C GLY A 251 3.25 -1.99 -3.71
N ARG A 252 4.28 -2.34 -4.48
CA ARG A 252 4.75 -3.72 -4.63
C ARG A 252 5.56 -4.19 -3.44
N LEU A 253 6.31 -3.28 -2.81
CA LEU A 253 7.03 -3.57 -1.57
C LEU A 253 6.05 -3.98 -0.45
N ALA A 254 4.90 -3.30 -0.34
CA ALA A 254 3.86 -3.63 0.64
C ALA A 254 3.43 -5.11 0.57
N LEU A 255 3.29 -5.67 -0.64
CA LEU A 255 2.91 -7.08 -0.86
C LEU A 255 3.93 -8.09 -0.30
N MET A 256 5.17 -7.67 -0.06
CA MET A 256 6.25 -8.49 0.50
C MET A 256 6.33 -8.42 2.03
N LEU A 257 5.60 -7.49 2.63
CA LEU A 257 5.64 -7.21 4.07
C LEU A 257 4.47 -7.84 4.83
N HIS A 258 3.64 -8.64 4.17
CA HIS A 258 2.60 -9.42 4.84
C HIS A 258 3.07 -10.87 5.03
N PRO A 259 2.63 -11.56 6.11
CA PRO A 259 2.88 -12.98 6.30
C PRO A 259 2.44 -13.78 5.08
N ARG A 260 3.14 -14.87 4.77
CA ARG A 260 2.79 -15.81 3.68
C ARG A 260 2.80 -17.24 4.17
N LEU A 261 2.18 -18.15 3.42
CA LEU A 261 2.33 -19.58 3.67
C LEU A 261 3.81 -19.98 3.57
N LYS A 262 4.28 -20.81 4.51
CA LYS A 262 5.67 -21.26 4.54
C LYS A 262 6.02 -22.22 3.39
N ALA A 263 5.07 -23.06 2.98
CA ALA A 263 5.19 -24.04 1.90
C ALA A 263 3.89 -24.04 1.07
N PRO A 264 3.65 -23.02 0.22
CA PRO A 264 2.42 -22.92 -0.54
C PRO A 264 2.24 -24.07 -1.54
N GLU A 265 3.33 -24.63 -2.08
CA GLU A 265 3.34 -25.78 -2.99
C GLU A 265 2.82 -27.09 -2.37
N GLU A 266 2.87 -27.23 -1.04
CA GLU A 266 2.36 -28.40 -0.32
C GLU A 266 0.89 -28.25 0.11
N ALA A 267 0.31 -27.06 -0.09
CA ALA A 267 -1.02 -26.71 0.39
C ALA A 267 -2.04 -26.66 -0.77
N THR A 268 -3.05 -27.53 -0.72
CA THR A 268 -4.15 -27.52 -1.70
C THR A 268 -5.30 -26.64 -1.19
N PRO A 269 -5.72 -25.58 -1.91
CA PRO A 269 -6.84 -24.75 -1.51
C PRO A 269 -8.16 -25.51 -1.62
N ILE A 270 -9.05 -25.32 -0.64
CA ILE A 270 -10.42 -25.89 -0.65
C ILE A 270 -11.44 -24.96 -1.29
N ALA A 271 -11.11 -23.67 -1.39
CA ALA A 271 -11.88 -22.68 -2.13
C ALA A 271 -10.97 -21.54 -2.58
N VAL A 272 -11.43 -20.83 -3.60
CA VAL A 272 -10.79 -19.63 -4.11
C VAL A 272 -11.86 -18.56 -4.28
N GLY A 273 -11.63 -17.39 -3.70
CA GLY A 273 -12.40 -16.18 -3.89
C GLY A 273 -11.55 -15.07 -4.50
N LEU A 274 -11.93 -13.84 -4.21
CA LEU A 274 -11.17 -12.66 -4.59
C LEU A 274 -10.20 -12.30 -3.46
N GLY A 275 -8.90 -12.30 -3.73
CA GLY A 275 -7.91 -11.70 -2.85
C GLY A 275 -8.08 -10.19 -2.82
N VAL A 276 -8.57 -9.63 -1.70
CA VAL A 276 -8.88 -8.20 -1.59
C VAL A 276 -7.80 -7.43 -0.83
N SER A 277 -7.26 -8.04 0.21
CA SER A 277 -6.19 -7.45 1.02
C SER A 277 -5.10 -8.51 1.21
N PRO A 278 -3.84 -8.21 0.84
CA PRO A 278 -2.77 -9.20 0.73
C PRO A 278 -2.34 -9.79 2.08
N GLY A 279 -1.67 -10.94 2.01
CA GLY A 279 -1.12 -11.67 3.15
C GLY A 279 -1.89 -12.92 3.52
N ALA A 280 -1.28 -13.77 4.35
CA ALA A 280 -1.85 -14.99 4.87
C ALA A 280 -2.18 -14.85 6.37
N ALA A 281 -3.32 -15.41 6.77
CA ALA A 281 -3.78 -15.43 8.16
C ALA A 281 -4.27 -16.83 8.53
N SER A 282 -3.83 -17.34 9.68
CA SER A 282 -4.28 -18.60 10.27
C SER A 282 -4.94 -18.32 11.62
N GLY A 283 -6.09 -18.91 11.88
CA GLY A 283 -6.82 -18.67 13.12
C GLY A 283 -8.03 -19.57 13.31
N VAL A 284 -8.66 -19.47 14.48
CA VAL A 284 -9.95 -20.12 14.73
C VAL A 284 -11.10 -19.34 14.10
N ILE A 285 -12.13 -20.03 13.63
CA ILE A 285 -13.30 -19.43 13.00
C ILE A 285 -14.17 -18.74 14.05
N VAL A 286 -14.59 -17.52 13.74
CA VAL A 286 -15.65 -16.78 14.43
C VAL A 286 -16.63 -16.22 13.40
N PHE A 287 -17.91 -16.10 13.78
CA PHE A 287 -18.98 -15.67 12.87
C PHE A 287 -19.58 -14.30 13.19
N ASN A 288 -19.15 -13.67 14.29
CA ASN A 288 -19.61 -12.34 14.69
C ASN A 288 -18.44 -11.48 15.21
N ALA A 289 -18.66 -10.17 15.22
CA ALA A 289 -17.65 -9.18 15.56
C ALA A 289 -17.23 -9.23 17.04
N GLU A 290 -18.18 -9.50 17.93
CA GLU A 290 -17.97 -9.55 19.38
C GLU A 290 -17.03 -10.69 19.78
N ASP A 291 -17.22 -11.87 19.19
CA ASP A 291 -16.35 -13.03 19.39
C ASP A 291 -14.94 -12.76 18.88
N ALA A 292 -14.81 -12.07 17.73
CA ALA A 292 -13.52 -11.66 17.20
C ALA A 292 -12.78 -10.72 18.17
N ALA A 293 -13.48 -9.71 18.72
CA ALA A 293 -12.95 -8.80 19.73
C ALA A 293 -12.54 -9.54 21.01
N ARG A 294 -13.40 -10.43 21.52
CA ARG A 294 -13.15 -11.22 22.74
C ARG A 294 -11.93 -12.14 22.60
N LEU A 295 -11.80 -12.84 21.47
CA LEU A 295 -10.64 -13.71 21.23
C LEU A 295 -9.36 -12.90 21.09
N ARG A 296 -9.42 -11.75 20.43
CA ARG A 296 -8.27 -10.84 20.31
C ARG A 296 -7.81 -10.32 21.66
N ALA A 297 -8.75 -9.95 22.55
CA ALA A 297 -8.44 -9.52 23.91
C ALA A 297 -7.73 -10.61 24.74
N ARG A 298 -7.98 -11.88 24.41
CA ARG A 298 -7.32 -13.06 24.99
C ARG A 298 -6.04 -13.49 24.26
N GLY A 299 -5.56 -12.70 23.30
CA GLY A 299 -4.36 -13.01 22.51
C GLY A 299 -4.52 -14.19 21.54
N THR A 300 -5.75 -14.59 21.21
CA THR A 300 -6.03 -15.71 20.29
C THR A 300 -6.29 -15.21 18.87
N HIS A 301 -5.61 -15.79 17.88
CA HIS A 301 -5.82 -15.47 16.47
C HIS A 301 -7.12 -16.08 15.93
N CYS A 302 -7.93 -15.29 15.24
CA CYS A 302 -9.19 -15.73 14.66
C CYS A 302 -9.40 -15.26 13.21
N ILE A 303 -10.23 -15.98 12.45
CA ILE A 303 -10.69 -15.62 11.11
C ILE A 303 -12.18 -15.28 11.21
N LEU A 304 -12.56 -14.04 10.91
CA LEU A 304 -13.95 -13.63 10.86
C LEU A 304 -14.57 -14.12 9.55
N VAL A 305 -15.49 -15.08 9.65
CA VAL A 305 -16.18 -15.70 8.51
C VAL A 305 -17.63 -15.23 8.51
N VAL A 306 -18.03 -14.46 7.49
CA VAL A 306 -19.37 -13.89 7.41
C VAL A 306 -19.93 -13.92 5.98
N ASN A 307 -21.24 -13.80 5.82
CA ASN A 307 -21.84 -13.70 4.48
C ASN A 307 -21.41 -12.40 3.79
N GLU A 308 -21.54 -11.29 4.50
CA GLU A 308 -21.12 -9.95 4.12
C GLU A 308 -20.79 -9.16 5.40
N THR A 309 -20.14 -8.02 5.25
CA THR A 309 -19.76 -7.15 6.38
C THR A 309 -20.49 -5.82 6.25
N GLY A 310 -20.96 -5.29 7.37
CA GLY A 310 -21.57 -3.98 7.50
C GLY A 310 -20.74 -3.03 8.38
N PRO A 311 -21.20 -1.77 8.55
CA PRO A 311 -20.55 -0.82 9.46
C PRO A 311 -20.46 -1.31 10.91
N ALA A 312 -21.45 -2.09 11.37
CA ALA A 312 -21.47 -2.67 12.72
C ALA A 312 -20.33 -3.68 12.98
N ASP A 313 -19.76 -4.28 11.92
CA ASP A 313 -18.73 -5.31 12.05
C ASP A 313 -17.30 -4.74 12.13
N ILE A 314 -17.14 -3.42 11.97
CA ILE A 314 -15.82 -2.77 11.82
C ILE A 314 -14.88 -3.10 12.98
N GLU A 315 -15.35 -3.07 14.22
CA GLU A 315 -14.52 -3.39 15.40
C GLU A 315 -14.11 -4.87 15.41
N GLY A 316 -15.02 -5.78 15.05
CA GLY A 316 -14.70 -7.20 14.90
C GLY A 316 -13.67 -7.47 13.81
N MET A 317 -13.78 -6.76 12.69
CA MET A 317 -12.82 -6.82 11.59
C MET A 317 -11.45 -6.27 12.02
N LYS A 318 -11.42 -5.17 12.77
CA LYS A 318 -10.21 -4.62 13.41
C LYS A 318 -9.64 -5.53 14.50
N ALA A 319 -10.42 -6.47 15.04
CA ALA A 319 -9.94 -7.49 15.96
C ALA A 319 -9.38 -8.75 15.27
N ALA A 320 -10.07 -9.27 14.25
CA ALA A 320 -9.78 -10.56 13.59
C ALA A 320 -8.40 -10.66 12.90
N THR A 321 -7.71 -11.79 12.92
CA THR A 321 -6.43 -11.94 12.20
C THR A 321 -6.61 -11.87 10.67
N GLY A 322 -7.75 -12.35 10.17
CA GLY A 322 -8.12 -12.29 8.76
C GLY A 322 -9.63 -12.31 8.56
N ILE A 323 -10.09 -11.92 7.37
CA ILE A 323 -11.52 -11.77 7.05
C ILE A 323 -11.85 -12.62 5.82
N LEU A 324 -12.90 -13.44 5.93
CA LEU A 324 -13.39 -14.30 4.88
C LEU A 324 -14.87 -14.02 4.63
N THR A 325 -15.24 -13.63 3.41
CA THR A 325 -16.65 -13.35 3.09
C THR A 325 -17.20 -14.15 1.91
N ALA A 326 -18.46 -14.57 2.01
CA ALA A 326 -19.16 -15.27 0.93
C ALA A 326 -19.49 -14.31 -0.23
N ARG A 327 -19.84 -13.07 0.10
CA ARG A 327 -20.20 -12.00 -0.85
C ARG A 327 -19.29 -10.78 -0.68
N GLY A 328 -19.30 -9.91 -1.68
CA GLY A 328 -18.48 -8.70 -1.74
C GLY A 328 -17.33 -8.81 -2.73
N GLY A 329 -16.85 -7.66 -3.19
CA GLY A 329 -15.71 -7.53 -4.11
C GLY A 329 -14.64 -6.61 -3.54
N MET A 330 -13.71 -6.14 -4.38
CA MET A 330 -12.63 -5.25 -3.92
C MET A 330 -13.14 -4.02 -3.15
N SER A 331 -14.25 -3.41 -3.59
CA SER A 331 -14.84 -2.21 -2.97
C SER A 331 -15.91 -2.50 -1.92
N SER A 332 -16.00 -3.72 -1.39
CA SER A 332 -16.93 -4.03 -0.28
C SER A 332 -16.42 -3.42 1.04
N HIS A 333 -17.27 -3.37 2.05
CA HIS A 333 -16.87 -2.93 3.41
C HIS A 333 -15.69 -3.76 3.93
N ALA A 334 -15.78 -5.10 3.80
CA ALA A 334 -14.67 -6.03 4.01
C ALA A 334 -13.39 -5.58 3.32
N GLY A 335 -13.49 -5.30 2.02
CA GLY A 335 -12.35 -4.96 1.20
C GLY A 335 -11.67 -3.63 1.53
N VAL A 336 -12.46 -2.63 1.92
CA VAL A 336 -11.96 -1.31 2.32
C VAL A 336 -11.28 -1.40 3.69
N ILE A 337 -11.97 -1.95 4.69
CA ILE A 337 -11.45 -2.04 6.05
C ILE A 337 -10.24 -2.97 6.14
N ALA A 338 -10.23 -4.10 5.42
CA ALA A 338 -9.09 -5.01 5.41
C ALA A 338 -7.81 -4.34 4.89
N ARG A 339 -7.92 -3.50 3.84
CA ARG A 339 -6.78 -2.76 3.28
C ARG A 339 -6.33 -1.61 4.18
N ILE A 340 -7.27 -0.95 4.84
CA ILE A 340 -6.98 0.07 5.86
C ILE A 340 -6.19 -0.55 7.02
N THR A 341 -6.68 -1.68 7.53
CA THR A 341 -6.09 -2.37 8.69
C THR A 341 -4.88 -3.25 8.33
N GLY A 342 -4.60 -3.45 7.05
CA GLY A 342 -3.53 -4.31 6.56
C GLY A 342 -3.75 -5.80 6.81
N LYS A 343 -5.00 -6.21 7.03
CA LYS A 343 -5.37 -7.59 7.36
C LYS A 343 -5.65 -8.40 6.11
N PRO A 344 -5.19 -9.66 6.03
CA PRO A 344 -5.58 -10.58 4.98
C PRO A 344 -7.09 -10.67 4.81
N CYS A 345 -7.56 -10.51 3.58
CA CYS A 345 -8.98 -10.64 3.26
C CYS A 345 -9.22 -11.35 1.95
N VAL A 346 -10.05 -12.40 2.02
CA VAL A 346 -10.59 -13.12 0.87
C VAL A 346 -12.10 -12.86 0.84
N ALA A 347 -12.59 -12.24 -0.23
CA ALA A 347 -14.00 -11.92 -0.37
C ALA A 347 -14.64 -12.64 -1.56
N GLY A 348 -15.96 -12.77 -1.55
CA GLY A 348 -16.70 -13.30 -2.70
C GLY A 348 -16.44 -14.78 -2.97
N VAL A 349 -16.20 -15.57 -1.91
CA VAL A 349 -16.02 -17.03 -2.04
C VAL A 349 -17.37 -17.67 -2.37
N ARG A 350 -17.61 -17.99 -3.64
CA ARG A 350 -18.92 -18.49 -4.12
C ARG A 350 -19.35 -19.81 -3.48
N SER A 351 -18.40 -20.65 -3.10
CA SER A 351 -18.65 -21.94 -2.46
C SER A 351 -18.87 -21.83 -0.94
N LEU A 352 -18.72 -20.63 -0.36
CA LEU A 352 -18.94 -20.38 1.06
C LEU A 352 -20.41 -20.03 1.32
N SER A 353 -21.01 -20.70 2.29
CA SER A 353 -22.30 -20.38 2.88
C SER A 353 -22.16 -20.29 4.39
N VAL A 354 -22.69 -19.24 5.01
CA VAL A 354 -22.57 -19.01 6.46
C VAL A 354 -23.96 -18.97 7.08
N ASP A 355 -24.17 -19.77 8.12
CA ASP A 355 -25.32 -19.70 9.02
C ASP A 355 -24.86 -19.08 10.36
N PRO A 356 -25.14 -17.78 10.58
CA PRO A 356 -24.70 -17.09 11.79
C PRO A 356 -25.52 -17.48 13.03
N VAL A 357 -26.70 -18.10 12.88
CA VAL A 357 -27.53 -18.52 14.02
C VAL A 357 -26.98 -19.83 14.60
N GLU A 358 -26.71 -20.79 13.73
CA GLU A 358 -26.12 -22.07 14.14
C GLU A 358 -24.60 -22.01 14.35
N MET A 359 -23.97 -20.87 14.00
CA MET A 359 -22.52 -20.66 14.09
C MET A 359 -21.76 -21.72 13.29
N VAL A 360 -22.18 -21.93 12.04
CA VAL A 360 -21.63 -22.91 11.10
C VAL A 360 -21.40 -22.27 9.74
N CYS A 361 -20.32 -22.62 9.05
CA CYS A 361 -20.17 -22.37 7.62
C CYS A 361 -19.88 -23.63 6.82
N ARG A 362 -20.32 -23.64 5.57
CA ARG A 362 -19.98 -24.67 4.59
C ARG A 362 -19.14 -24.08 3.47
N ILE A 363 -18.07 -24.77 3.10
CA ILE A 363 -17.20 -24.43 1.96
C ILE A 363 -17.19 -25.63 1.02
N GLY A 364 -17.95 -25.54 -0.07
CA GLY A 364 -18.26 -26.71 -0.89
C GLY A 364 -19.01 -27.76 -0.08
N ASP A 365 -18.50 -28.99 -0.05
CA ASP A 365 -19.15 -30.12 0.65
C ASP A 365 -18.73 -30.25 2.12
N ARG A 366 -17.89 -29.35 2.64
CA ARG A 366 -17.32 -29.43 3.99
C ARG A 366 -17.98 -28.44 4.93
N GLU A 367 -18.29 -28.89 6.14
CA GLU A 367 -18.86 -28.09 7.23
C GLU A 367 -17.79 -27.74 8.27
N PHE A 368 -17.81 -26.50 8.76
CA PHE A 368 -16.92 -25.98 9.81
C PHE A 368 -17.74 -25.23 10.86
N ARG A 369 -17.33 -25.33 12.11
CA ARG A 369 -17.97 -24.73 13.29
C ARG A 369 -17.10 -23.65 13.92
N ALA A 370 -17.69 -22.87 14.82
CA ALA A 370 -16.94 -21.90 15.59
C ALA A 370 -15.84 -22.61 16.40
N GLY A 371 -14.62 -22.09 16.37
CA GLY A 371 -13.45 -22.71 16.99
C GLY A 371 -12.63 -23.63 16.07
N ASP A 372 -13.19 -24.11 14.95
CA ASP A 372 -12.41 -24.83 13.94
C ASP A 372 -11.34 -23.90 13.33
N ARG A 373 -10.30 -24.47 12.72
CA ARG A 373 -9.16 -23.70 12.21
C ARG A 373 -9.19 -23.58 10.69
N LEU A 374 -8.95 -22.37 10.21
CA LEU A 374 -8.79 -22.05 8.79
C LEU A 374 -7.53 -21.19 8.58
N THR A 375 -6.98 -21.31 7.37
CA THR A 375 -5.99 -20.39 6.85
C THR A 375 -6.52 -19.75 5.57
N ILE A 376 -6.34 -18.44 5.44
CA ILE A 376 -6.67 -17.70 4.22
C ILE A 376 -5.42 -17.02 3.67
N ASP A 377 -5.30 -16.91 2.34
CA ASP A 377 -4.33 -16.05 1.67
C ASP A 377 -5.08 -15.01 0.84
N GLY A 378 -5.09 -13.78 1.34
CA GLY A 378 -5.73 -12.63 0.68
C GLY A 378 -4.95 -12.08 -0.50
N THR A 379 -3.77 -12.61 -0.82
CA THR A 379 -3.02 -12.31 -2.05
C THR A 379 -3.59 -13.09 -3.23
N ASP A 380 -3.71 -14.40 -3.06
CA ASP A 380 -4.16 -15.31 -4.12
C ASP A 380 -5.68 -15.61 -4.04
N GLY A 381 -6.34 -15.12 -2.99
CA GLY A 381 -7.76 -15.37 -2.74
C GLY A 381 -8.05 -16.80 -2.26
N ALA A 382 -7.03 -17.52 -1.76
CA ALA A 382 -7.11 -18.94 -1.46
C ALA A 382 -7.54 -19.20 0.00
N VAL A 383 -8.27 -20.29 0.21
CA VAL A 383 -8.73 -20.76 1.52
C VAL A 383 -8.27 -22.20 1.74
N TYR A 384 -7.72 -22.48 2.92
CA TYR A 384 -7.10 -23.76 3.27
C TYR A 384 -7.62 -24.28 4.61
N ILE A 385 -7.64 -25.61 4.75
CA ILE A 385 -8.05 -26.28 5.98
C ILE A 385 -6.94 -26.25 7.02
N GLY A 386 -7.35 -26.04 8.28
CA GLY A 386 -6.45 -26.08 9.42
C GLY A 386 -5.69 -24.77 9.58
N ALA A 387 -4.77 -24.75 10.56
CA ALA A 387 -3.85 -23.64 10.75
C ALA A 387 -2.51 -23.98 10.10
N LEU A 388 -2.33 -23.57 8.85
CA LEU A 388 -1.08 -23.77 8.13
C LEU A 388 0.05 -22.87 8.69
N PRO A 389 1.31 -23.33 8.68
CA PRO A 389 2.45 -22.54 9.12
C PRO A 389 2.65 -21.30 8.24
N LEU A 390 2.77 -20.15 8.88
CA LEU A 390 3.04 -18.87 8.22
C LEU A 390 4.51 -18.46 8.40
N ALA A 391 5.11 -17.93 7.34
CA ALA A 391 6.40 -17.26 7.39
C ALA A 391 6.17 -15.76 7.61
N GLN A 392 6.77 -15.22 8.68
CA GLN A 392 6.80 -13.78 8.91
C GLN A 392 7.76 -13.12 7.92
N PRO A 393 7.40 -11.95 7.37
CA PRO A 393 8.29 -11.19 6.52
C PRO A 393 9.42 -10.63 7.38
N HIS A 394 10.66 -10.82 6.94
CA HIS A 394 11.83 -10.26 7.58
C HIS A 394 12.52 -9.30 6.61
N ILE A 395 13.02 -8.18 7.13
CA ILE A 395 13.88 -7.30 6.35
C ILE A 395 15.27 -7.91 6.31
N GLY A 396 15.53 -8.61 5.21
CA GLY A 396 16.82 -9.18 4.86
C GLY A 396 17.04 -9.14 3.36
N GLY A 397 18.21 -9.59 2.91
CA GLY A 397 18.53 -9.71 1.48
C GLY A 397 18.29 -8.41 0.71
N ALA A 398 17.51 -8.50 -0.38
CA ALA A 398 17.28 -7.37 -1.27
C ALA A 398 16.43 -6.25 -0.66
N ILE A 399 15.48 -6.55 0.23
CA ILE A 399 14.67 -5.53 0.95
C ILE A 399 15.58 -4.67 1.82
N GLY A 400 16.45 -5.31 2.62
CA GLY A 400 17.38 -4.59 3.50
C GLY A 400 18.31 -3.65 2.72
N LYS A 401 18.86 -4.11 1.59
CA LYS A 401 19.71 -3.29 0.73
C LYS A 401 18.98 -2.08 0.14
N LEU A 402 17.78 -2.29 -0.41
CA LEU A 402 16.96 -1.19 -0.95
C LEU A 402 16.67 -0.14 0.10
N LEU A 403 16.27 -0.56 1.30
CA LEU A 403 15.91 0.36 2.37
C LEU A 403 17.13 1.07 2.96
N THR A 404 18.29 0.41 3.00
CA THR A 404 19.57 1.07 3.34
C THR A 404 19.89 2.19 2.35
N TRP A 405 19.70 1.95 1.05
CA TRP A 405 19.86 3.00 0.03
C TRP A 405 18.81 4.10 0.15
N SER A 406 17.59 3.75 0.56
CA SER A 406 16.50 4.70 0.77
C SER A 406 16.79 5.62 1.96
N ASP A 407 17.27 5.06 3.07
CA ASP A 407 17.63 5.83 4.25
C ASP A 407 18.77 6.82 4.00
N ALA A 408 19.71 6.47 3.11
CA ALA A 408 20.82 7.34 2.78
C ALA A 408 20.42 8.63 2.03
N SER A 409 19.21 8.70 1.43
CA SER A 409 18.75 9.85 0.67
C SER A 409 17.58 10.61 1.28
N ARG A 410 16.81 10.00 2.19
CA ARG A 410 15.68 10.68 2.84
C ARG A 410 16.17 11.60 3.96
N THR A 411 15.44 12.70 4.18
CA THR A 411 15.67 13.63 5.31
C THR A 411 14.60 13.52 6.39
N ILE A 412 13.41 13.02 6.03
CA ILE A 412 12.26 12.89 6.94
C ILE A 412 12.36 11.55 7.68
N ALA A 413 12.21 11.61 9.01
CA ALA A 413 12.22 10.42 9.84
C ALA A 413 10.93 9.60 9.68
N VAL A 414 11.02 8.28 9.77
CA VAL A 414 9.87 7.37 9.71
C VAL A 414 9.68 6.72 11.07
N ARG A 415 8.63 7.15 11.76
CA ARG A 415 8.19 6.59 13.04
C ARG A 415 7.04 5.61 12.84
N THR A 416 6.65 4.97 13.92
CA THR A 416 5.52 4.03 13.94
C THR A 416 4.38 4.49 14.86
N ASN A 417 3.16 4.09 14.52
CA ASN A 417 2.01 4.11 15.40
C ASN A 417 1.93 2.72 16.06
N ALA A 418 2.26 2.62 17.34
CA ALA A 418 2.31 1.35 18.06
C ALA A 418 2.03 1.53 19.55
N GLU A 419 1.20 0.65 20.10
CA GLU A 419 0.82 0.65 21.52
C GLU A 419 1.24 -0.61 22.28
N THR A 420 1.71 -1.65 21.58
CA THR A 420 2.15 -2.92 22.18
C THR A 420 3.62 -3.21 21.90
N VAL A 421 4.26 -3.97 22.79
CA VAL A 421 5.66 -4.40 22.64
C VAL A 421 5.87 -5.16 21.33
N GLU A 422 4.97 -6.06 20.97
CA GLU A 422 5.03 -6.81 19.71
C GLU A 422 4.99 -5.88 18.48
N SER A 423 4.09 -4.89 18.49
CA SER A 423 3.96 -3.91 17.40
C SER A 423 5.19 -3.01 17.31
N ALA A 424 5.75 -2.62 18.45
CA ALA A 424 6.98 -1.83 18.54
C ALA A 424 8.18 -2.62 18.01
N GLN A 425 8.36 -3.88 18.41
CA GLN A 425 9.43 -4.76 17.92
C GLN A 425 9.33 -5.00 16.42
N THR A 426 8.12 -5.22 15.91
CA THR A 426 7.85 -5.34 14.47
C THR A 426 8.24 -4.06 13.72
N ALA A 427 7.88 -2.90 14.26
CA ALA A 427 8.24 -1.63 13.64
C ALA A 427 9.76 -1.38 13.65
N LEU A 428 10.45 -1.72 14.75
CA LEU A 428 11.90 -1.61 14.86
C LEU A 428 12.63 -2.55 13.89
N SER A 429 12.16 -3.79 13.73
CA SER A 429 12.70 -4.70 12.70
C SER A 429 12.47 -4.17 11.29
N PHE A 430 11.47 -3.29 11.12
CA PHE A 430 11.20 -2.55 9.90
C PHE A 430 11.93 -1.21 9.75
N GLY A 431 12.76 -0.85 10.72
CA GLY A 431 13.59 0.36 10.73
C GLY A 431 12.84 1.63 11.15
N ALA A 432 11.83 1.51 12.00
CA ALA A 432 11.18 2.68 12.59
C ALA A 432 12.14 3.44 13.54
N GLU A 433 12.09 4.76 13.50
CA GLU A 433 12.98 5.68 14.24
C GLU A 433 12.30 6.26 15.50
N GLY A 434 11.42 5.46 16.11
CA GLY A 434 10.63 5.80 17.29
C GLY A 434 9.12 5.61 17.09
N ILE A 435 8.36 5.88 18.15
CA ILE A 435 6.89 5.88 18.12
C ILE A 435 6.41 7.31 17.95
N GLY A 436 5.69 7.60 16.86
CA GLY A 436 5.07 8.91 16.64
C GLY A 436 3.64 9.01 17.20
N LEU A 437 3.03 7.87 17.53
CA LEU A 437 1.73 7.81 18.20
C LEU A 437 1.55 6.49 18.96
N ALA A 438 1.59 6.54 20.29
CA ALA A 438 1.05 5.53 21.19
C ALA A 438 -0.30 6.01 21.72
N ARG A 439 -1.37 5.31 21.38
CA ARG A 439 -2.73 5.58 21.87
C ARG A 439 -2.91 5.00 23.26
N SER A 440 -3.14 5.87 24.24
CA SER A 440 -3.33 5.44 25.63
C SER A 440 -4.59 4.59 25.82
N GLU A 441 -5.58 4.78 24.96
CA GLU A 441 -6.90 4.16 25.03
C GLU A 441 -6.86 2.63 24.92
N HIS A 442 -6.05 2.13 23.98
CA HIS A 442 -5.97 0.71 23.69
C HIS A 442 -5.36 -0.09 24.86
N MET A 443 -4.60 0.59 25.73
CA MET A 443 -4.06 -0.01 26.95
C MET A 443 -5.16 -0.31 27.97
N PHE A 444 -6.37 0.23 27.84
CA PHE A 444 -7.48 -0.03 28.76
C PHE A 444 -8.40 -1.18 28.35
N PHE A 445 -8.18 -1.83 27.19
CA PHE A 445 -9.13 -2.81 26.66
C PHE A 445 -9.13 -4.19 27.34
N SER A 446 -8.29 -4.45 28.34
CA SER A 446 -8.44 -5.69 29.12
C SER A 446 -9.73 -5.64 29.95
N PRO A 447 -10.43 -6.77 30.17
CA PRO A 447 -11.71 -6.78 30.88
C PRO A 447 -11.66 -6.08 32.25
N GLU A 448 -10.58 -6.30 33.00
CA GLU A 448 -10.38 -5.72 34.33
C GLU A 448 -10.19 -4.20 34.26
N ARG A 449 -9.47 -3.73 33.25
CA ARG A 449 -9.18 -2.30 33.03
C ARG A 449 -10.40 -1.55 32.51
N ILE A 450 -11.20 -2.17 31.62
CA ILE A 450 -12.47 -1.62 31.15
C ILE A 450 -13.41 -1.39 32.34
N VAL A 451 -13.50 -2.33 33.27
CA VAL A 451 -14.33 -2.17 34.48
C VAL A 451 -13.87 -0.96 35.29
N ALA A 452 -12.57 -0.84 35.58
CA ALA A 452 -12.03 0.31 36.32
C ALA A 452 -12.27 1.64 35.58
N LEU A 453 -12.13 1.65 34.25
CA LEU A 453 -12.41 2.82 33.41
C LEU A 453 -13.91 3.19 33.44
N ARG A 454 -14.82 2.21 33.31
CA ARG A 454 -16.27 2.42 33.47
C ARG A 454 -16.59 3.02 34.84
N ARG A 455 -15.93 2.56 35.90
CA ARG A 455 -16.09 3.14 37.25
C ARG A 455 -15.68 4.61 37.29
N MET A 456 -14.57 4.98 36.68
CA MET A 456 -14.14 6.37 36.61
C MET A 456 -15.16 7.22 35.83
N ILE A 457 -15.60 6.76 34.65
CA ILE A 457 -16.53 7.51 33.79
C ILE A 457 -17.89 7.72 34.46
N LEU A 458 -18.38 6.73 35.20
CA LEU A 458 -19.73 6.74 35.80
C LEU A 458 -19.76 7.30 37.23
N SER A 459 -18.62 7.74 37.76
CA SER A 459 -18.51 8.37 39.08
C SER A 459 -18.93 9.85 39.05
N GLU A 460 -19.69 10.28 40.06
CA GLU A 460 -20.23 11.64 40.14
C GLU A 460 -19.33 12.60 40.93
N ASP A 461 -18.51 12.10 41.85
CA ASP A 461 -17.58 12.88 42.67
C ASP A 461 -16.10 12.58 42.35
N GLU A 462 -15.25 13.57 42.64
CA GLU A 462 -13.80 13.54 42.39
C GLU A 462 -13.08 12.46 43.23
N GLU A 463 -13.53 12.20 44.46
CA GLU A 463 -12.90 11.17 45.28
C GLU A 463 -13.18 9.76 44.74
N ALA A 464 -14.40 9.49 44.30
CA ALA A 464 -14.77 8.23 43.67
C ALA A 464 -14.00 8.01 42.36
N ARG A 465 -13.86 9.06 41.53
CA ARG A 465 -12.99 9.01 40.34
C ARG A 465 -11.55 8.69 40.71
N SER A 466 -10.99 9.38 41.70
CA SER A 466 -9.62 9.18 42.17
C SER A 466 -9.38 7.74 42.68
N ARG A 467 -10.33 7.17 43.42
CA ARG A 467 -10.27 5.76 43.85
C ARG A 467 -10.35 4.79 42.67
N ALA A 468 -11.17 5.07 41.65
CA ALA A 468 -11.33 4.22 40.48
C ALA A 468 -10.07 4.18 39.60
N ILE A 469 -9.32 5.28 39.52
CA ILE A 469 -8.12 5.38 38.68
C ILE A 469 -6.83 4.95 39.37
N ALA A 470 -6.79 4.81 40.70
CA ALA A 470 -5.58 4.46 41.44
C ALA A 470 -4.92 3.16 40.93
N GLY A 471 -5.72 2.11 40.67
CA GLY A 471 -5.22 0.85 40.11
C GLY A 471 -4.85 0.93 38.62
N LEU A 472 -5.36 1.90 37.87
CA LEU A 472 -5.04 2.08 36.44
C LEU A 472 -3.60 2.58 36.24
N VAL A 473 -3.05 3.31 37.21
CA VAL A 473 -1.66 3.80 37.18
C VAL A 473 -0.69 2.63 37.05
N ASP A 474 -0.85 1.58 37.87
CA ASP A 474 0.08 0.44 37.92
C ASP A 474 0.08 -0.34 36.60
N TYR A 475 -1.10 -0.57 36.04
CA TYR A 475 -1.27 -1.24 34.76
C TYR A 475 -0.56 -0.49 33.62
N GLN A 476 -0.82 0.81 33.50
CA GLN A 476 -0.18 1.62 32.46
C GLN A 476 1.32 1.81 32.70
N THR A 477 1.77 1.88 33.95
CA THR A 477 3.19 1.95 34.30
C THR A 477 3.96 0.76 33.75
N GLY A 478 3.39 -0.45 33.87
CA GLY A 478 3.95 -1.67 33.30
C GLY A 478 4.07 -1.60 31.78
N ASP A 479 3.00 -1.19 31.10
CA ASP A 479 2.95 -1.10 29.64
C ASP A 479 3.94 -0.06 29.10
N TYR A 480 3.95 1.15 29.68
CA TYR A 480 4.88 2.21 29.29
C TYR A 480 6.32 1.83 29.56
N SER A 481 6.63 1.24 30.72
CA SER A 481 7.98 0.75 31.02
C SER A 481 8.46 -0.25 29.97
N ALA A 482 7.61 -1.18 29.55
CA ALA A 482 7.93 -2.15 28.53
C ALA A 482 8.13 -1.50 27.15
N LEU A 483 7.27 -0.54 26.77
CA LEU A 483 7.40 0.21 25.51
C LEU A 483 8.68 1.04 25.45
N PHE A 484 8.98 1.82 26.50
CA PHE A 484 10.19 2.63 26.57
C PHE A 484 11.45 1.76 26.50
N SER A 485 11.48 0.65 27.25
CA SER A 485 12.60 -0.30 27.24
C SER A 485 12.79 -0.96 25.87
N THR A 486 11.69 -1.22 25.14
CA THR A 486 11.73 -1.76 23.78
C THR A 486 12.34 -0.75 22.79
N MET A 487 12.07 0.53 22.98
CA MET A 487 12.52 1.61 22.10
C MET A 487 13.96 2.08 22.37
N GLN A 488 14.55 1.68 23.50
CA GLN A 488 15.98 1.86 23.81
C GLN A 488 16.52 3.27 23.54
N GLY A 489 15.81 4.28 24.02
CA GLY A 489 16.18 5.69 23.87
C GLY A 489 15.68 6.36 22.59
N LEU A 490 15.06 5.60 21.68
CA LEU A 490 14.26 6.19 20.62
C LEU A 490 13.02 6.90 21.21
N PRO A 491 12.59 8.00 20.60
CA PRO A 491 11.48 8.82 21.10
C PRO A 491 10.15 8.08 21.03
N VAL A 492 9.39 8.17 22.11
CA VAL A 492 8.05 7.58 22.24
C VAL A 492 7.04 8.68 22.53
N ASN A 493 6.20 8.97 21.54
CA ASN A 493 5.12 9.94 21.62
C ASN A 493 3.82 9.29 22.14
N VAL A 494 3.48 9.59 23.38
CA VAL A 494 2.27 9.13 24.05
C VAL A 494 1.18 10.20 23.91
N ARG A 495 0.08 9.83 23.27
CA ARG A 495 -1.11 10.68 23.19
C ARG A 495 -1.98 10.43 24.42
N LEU A 496 -2.41 11.51 25.08
CA LEU A 496 -3.37 11.45 26.19
C LEU A 496 -4.72 10.87 25.75
N PHE A 497 -5.55 10.55 26.74
CA PHE A 497 -6.87 9.98 26.55
C PHE A 497 -7.73 10.83 25.60
N ASP A 498 -7.99 10.29 24.43
CA ASP A 498 -8.76 10.94 23.36
C ASP A 498 -10.16 10.38 23.04
N PRO A 499 -10.54 9.15 23.40
CA PRO A 499 -11.73 8.55 22.85
C PRO A 499 -12.99 9.18 23.46
N PRO A 500 -14.11 9.19 22.73
CA PRO A 500 -15.38 9.59 23.28
C PRO A 500 -15.89 8.55 24.29
N LEU A 501 -16.49 9.01 25.39
CA LEU A 501 -16.83 8.15 26.53
C LEU A 501 -17.74 6.97 26.16
N HIS A 502 -18.65 7.15 25.20
CA HIS A 502 -19.61 6.15 24.74
C HIS A 502 -18.97 4.87 24.14
N GLU A 503 -17.68 4.88 23.79
CA GLU A 503 -16.96 3.68 23.34
C GLU A 503 -16.71 2.68 24.47
N PHE A 504 -16.68 3.14 25.72
CA PHE A 504 -16.40 2.29 26.90
C PHE A 504 -17.64 2.00 27.73
N LEU A 505 -18.76 2.66 27.45
CA LEU A 505 -20.00 2.47 28.18
C LEU A 505 -20.69 1.15 27.79
N PRO A 506 -21.33 0.47 28.74
CA PRO A 506 -22.08 -0.76 28.47
C PRO A 506 -23.26 -0.47 27.52
N ARG A 507 -23.47 -1.35 26.54
CA ARG A 507 -24.50 -1.20 25.51
C ARG A 507 -25.60 -2.24 25.59
N THR A 508 -25.26 -3.47 25.97
CA THR A 508 -26.24 -4.55 26.11
C THR A 508 -26.87 -4.53 27.51
N ASP A 509 -28.08 -5.08 27.64
CA ASP A 509 -28.75 -5.18 28.94
C ASP A 509 -27.92 -5.97 29.95
N GLU A 510 -27.26 -7.04 29.51
CA GLU A 510 -26.33 -7.84 30.33
C GLU A 510 -25.13 -7.00 30.82
N GLU A 511 -24.47 -6.25 29.93
CA GLU A 511 -23.35 -5.39 30.33
C GLU A 511 -23.79 -4.28 31.30
N ILE A 512 -25.00 -3.76 31.13
CA ILE A 512 -25.57 -2.74 32.01
C ILE A 512 -25.84 -3.35 33.39
N GLU A 513 -26.39 -4.56 33.47
CA GLU A 513 -26.62 -5.28 34.73
C GLU A 513 -25.31 -5.56 35.46
N ASP A 514 -24.31 -6.09 34.77
CA ASP A 514 -22.98 -6.36 35.31
C ASP A 514 -22.28 -5.08 35.79
N THR A 515 -22.35 -4.02 34.98
CA THR A 515 -21.74 -2.74 35.33
C THR A 515 -22.44 -2.13 36.53
N ALA A 516 -23.77 -2.19 36.61
CA ALA A 516 -24.55 -1.71 37.75
C ALA A 516 -24.19 -2.46 39.04
N ALA A 517 -24.11 -3.80 38.97
CA ALA A 517 -23.67 -4.63 40.09
C ALA A 517 -22.24 -4.28 40.55
N SER A 518 -21.31 -4.10 39.59
CA SER A 518 -19.92 -3.74 39.88
C SER A 518 -19.74 -2.37 40.54
N LEU A 519 -20.72 -1.47 40.35
CA LEU A 519 -20.75 -0.11 40.87
C LEU A 519 -21.60 0.02 42.14
N GLY A 520 -22.33 -1.03 42.54
CA GLY A 520 -23.31 -0.95 43.62
C GLY A 520 -24.49 -0.02 43.30
N LEU A 521 -24.83 0.13 42.02
CA LEU A 521 -25.93 0.97 41.55
C LEU A 521 -27.14 0.13 41.15
N ALA A 522 -28.34 0.71 41.26
CA ALA A 522 -29.52 0.12 40.62
C ALA A 522 -29.41 0.26 39.09
N VAL A 523 -29.81 -0.78 38.34
CA VAL A 523 -29.81 -0.78 36.86
C VAL A 523 -30.50 0.45 36.27
N ARG A 524 -31.63 0.86 36.87
CA ARG A 524 -32.36 2.07 36.47
C ARG A 524 -31.53 3.35 36.64
N ALA A 525 -30.77 3.46 37.72
CA ALA A 525 -29.90 4.61 37.97
C ALA A 525 -28.75 4.66 36.95
N LEU A 526 -28.17 3.50 36.61
CA LEU A 526 -27.15 3.41 35.58
C LEU A 526 -27.70 3.82 34.20
N ARG A 527 -28.88 3.32 33.79
CA ARG A 527 -29.50 3.71 32.50
C ARG A 527 -29.71 5.23 32.39
N LEU A 528 -30.21 5.87 33.44
CA LEU A 528 -30.35 7.34 33.47
C LEU A 528 -29.01 8.06 33.34
N ARG A 529 -27.92 7.51 33.90
CA ARG A 529 -26.57 8.07 33.73
C ARG A 529 -26.07 7.89 32.29
N LEU A 530 -26.29 6.73 31.69
CA LEU A 530 -25.93 6.46 30.30
C LEU A 530 -26.65 7.43 29.35
N GLU A 531 -27.95 7.67 29.57
CA GLU A 531 -28.73 8.65 28.79
C GLU A 531 -28.18 10.08 28.92
N ARG A 532 -27.67 10.47 30.10
CA ARG A 532 -27.07 11.79 30.33
C ARG A 532 -25.72 11.98 29.64
N ILE A 533 -24.93 10.91 29.50
CA ILE A 533 -23.60 10.93 28.87
C ILE A 533 -23.71 10.68 27.36
N ALA A 534 -24.84 10.17 26.88
CA ALA A 534 -25.06 9.91 25.47
C ALA A 534 -24.93 11.20 24.64
N GLU A 535 -24.11 11.12 23.59
CA GLU A 535 -23.88 12.23 22.67
C GLU A 535 -24.48 11.91 21.30
N ILE A 536 -25.04 12.93 20.64
CA ILE A 536 -25.59 12.78 19.28
C ILE A 536 -24.46 12.56 18.27
N ASN A 537 -23.34 13.30 18.40
CA ASN A 537 -22.18 13.22 17.51
C ASN A 537 -20.89 13.06 18.33
N PRO A 538 -20.60 11.84 18.84
CA PRO A 538 -19.51 11.64 19.78
C PRO A 538 -18.12 12.03 19.24
N MET A 539 -17.92 11.93 17.92
CA MET A 539 -16.67 12.33 17.28
C MET A 539 -16.33 13.82 17.47
N LEU A 540 -17.32 14.68 17.72
CA LEU A 540 -17.14 16.10 17.98
C LEU A 540 -17.47 16.48 19.42
N GLY A 541 -17.68 15.49 20.29
CA GLY A 541 -18.23 15.63 21.62
C GLY A 541 -17.22 15.88 22.74
N HIS A 542 -17.52 15.37 23.92
CA HIS A 542 -16.74 15.49 25.15
C HIS A 542 -15.62 14.46 25.16
N ARG A 543 -14.54 14.78 24.44
CA ARG A 543 -13.37 13.92 24.24
C ARG A 543 -12.05 14.70 24.26
N GLY A 544 -10.92 13.99 24.18
CA GLY A 544 -9.58 14.61 24.10
C GLY A 544 -9.29 15.60 25.21
N VAL A 545 -8.68 16.74 24.86
CA VAL A 545 -8.33 17.80 25.84
C VAL A 545 -9.52 18.26 26.69
N ARG A 546 -10.75 18.17 26.16
CA ARG A 546 -11.96 18.59 26.88
C ARG A 546 -12.21 17.70 28.09
N LEU A 547 -11.99 16.38 27.95
CA LEU A 547 -12.06 15.44 29.07
C LEU A 547 -10.97 15.70 30.10
N ALA A 548 -9.74 15.95 29.64
CA ALA A 548 -8.62 16.25 30.54
C ALA A 548 -8.85 17.55 31.34
N ILE A 549 -9.56 18.53 30.77
CA ILE A 549 -9.92 19.78 31.46
C ILE A 549 -11.05 19.57 32.46
N THR A 550 -12.12 18.84 32.07
CA THR A 550 -13.27 18.62 32.97
C THR A 550 -13.00 17.60 34.06
N TYR A 551 -12.11 16.65 33.79
CA TYR A 551 -11.71 15.57 34.70
C TYR A 551 -10.17 15.52 34.80
N PRO A 552 -9.56 16.46 35.53
CA PRO A 552 -8.10 16.58 35.65
C PRO A 552 -7.44 15.33 36.27
N GLU A 553 -8.21 14.52 36.99
CA GLU A 553 -7.75 13.28 37.63
C GLU A 553 -7.29 12.27 36.56
N ILE A 554 -7.91 12.26 35.37
CA ILE A 554 -7.50 11.42 34.23
C ILE A 554 -6.11 11.85 33.75
N LEU A 555 -5.91 13.15 33.56
CA LEU A 555 -4.62 13.73 33.16
C LEU A 555 -3.53 13.37 34.17
N GLN A 556 -3.84 13.50 35.47
CA GLN A 556 -2.90 13.18 36.54
C GLN A 556 -2.49 11.71 36.53
N MET A 557 -3.47 10.80 36.45
CA MET A 557 -3.20 9.36 36.41
C MET A 557 -2.32 8.98 35.21
N GLN A 558 -2.64 9.49 34.01
CA GLN A 558 -1.87 9.17 32.80
C GLN A 558 -0.43 9.69 32.88
N LEU A 559 -0.24 10.93 33.33
CA LEU A 559 1.09 11.50 33.50
C LEU A 559 1.89 10.73 34.56
N GLN A 560 1.28 10.38 35.69
CA GLN A 560 1.94 9.56 36.71
C GLN A 560 2.37 8.20 36.15
N ALA A 561 1.51 7.52 35.39
CA ALA A 561 1.83 6.24 34.79
C ALA A 561 2.96 6.33 33.75
N VAL A 562 2.92 7.36 32.88
CA VAL A 562 3.98 7.61 31.88
C VAL A 562 5.32 7.87 32.56
N LEU A 563 5.35 8.74 33.58
CA LEU A 563 6.58 9.11 34.29
C LEU A 563 7.13 7.96 35.13
N ALA A 564 6.26 7.20 35.82
CA ALA A 564 6.67 6.00 36.55
C ALA A 564 7.22 4.93 35.60
N GLY A 565 6.57 4.74 34.44
CA GLY A 565 7.04 3.82 33.40
C GLY A 565 8.39 4.23 32.84
N ALA A 566 8.59 5.52 32.57
CA ALA A 566 9.85 6.08 32.10
C ALA A 566 10.97 5.92 33.13
N ARG A 567 10.69 6.20 34.41
CA ARG A 567 11.65 5.98 35.51
C ARG A 567 12.08 4.52 35.57
N LYS A 568 11.12 3.59 35.60
CA LYS A 568 11.39 2.14 35.65
C LYS A 568 12.19 1.67 34.44
N ALA A 569 11.84 2.12 33.24
CA ALA A 569 12.62 1.80 32.04
C ALA A 569 14.05 2.37 32.13
N SER A 570 14.19 3.60 32.62
CA SER A 570 15.49 4.26 32.74
C SER A 570 16.47 3.54 33.66
N GLU A 571 15.99 2.75 34.61
CA GLU A 571 16.82 1.92 35.50
C GLU A 571 17.40 0.68 34.78
N THR A 572 16.79 0.28 33.66
CA THR A 572 17.13 -0.95 32.92
C THR A 572 17.89 -0.70 31.60
N GLN A 573 18.06 0.57 31.21
CA GLN A 573 18.77 0.94 29.98
C GLN A 573 19.76 2.08 30.22
N ASP A 574 20.80 2.13 29.39
CA ASP A 574 21.84 3.18 29.45
C ASP A 574 21.42 4.47 28.73
N ALA A 575 20.71 4.33 27.61
CA ALA A 575 20.23 5.48 26.84
C ALA A 575 19.12 6.23 27.62
N PRO A 576 19.12 7.57 27.64
CA PRO A 576 18.02 8.32 28.24
C PRO A 576 16.68 7.97 27.60
N VAL A 577 15.64 7.80 28.42
CA VAL A 577 14.27 7.54 27.94
C VAL A 577 13.73 8.84 27.34
N ALA A 578 13.40 8.83 26.04
CA ALA A 578 12.85 9.98 25.33
C ALA A 578 11.31 9.92 25.31
N VAL A 579 10.70 10.67 26.22
CA VAL A 579 9.25 10.77 26.41
C VAL A 579 8.73 12.00 25.70
N GLU A 580 7.85 11.80 24.71
CA GLU A 580 7.08 12.87 24.08
C GLU A 580 5.62 12.74 24.56
N MET A 581 5.05 13.77 25.18
CA MET A 581 3.67 13.76 25.67
C MET A 581 2.82 14.68 24.79
N MET A 582 1.74 14.16 24.22
CA MET A 582 0.91 14.86 23.25
C MET A 582 -0.54 15.03 23.69
N VAL A 583 -1.00 16.28 23.71
CA VAL A 583 -2.40 16.63 23.99
C VAL A 583 -3.25 16.52 22.71
N PRO A 584 -4.31 15.70 22.67
CA PRO A 584 -5.20 15.54 21.53
C PRO A 584 -6.33 16.59 21.50
N PHE A 585 -6.92 16.75 20.32
CA PHE A 585 -8.20 17.42 20.06
C PHE A 585 -8.27 18.89 20.50
N VAL A 586 -7.13 19.58 20.46
CA VAL A 586 -7.03 20.99 20.86
C VAL A 586 -7.61 21.90 19.80
N SER A 587 -8.24 22.99 20.25
CA SER A 587 -8.81 24.02 19.37
C SER A 587 -8.20 25.40 19.63
N THR A 588 -7.65 25.62 20.82
CA THR A 588 -7.12 26.91 21.30
C THR A 588 -5.77 26.77 21.98
N ALA A 589 -4.98 27.85 21.96
CA ALA A 589 -3.78 28.01 22.76
C ALA A 589 -4.02 27.85 24.27
N THR A 590 -5.18 28.31 24.77
CA THR A 590 -5.52 28.27 26.19
C THR A 590 -5.74 26.85 26.70
N GLU A 591 -6.38 25.98 25.90
CA GLU A 591 -6.49 24.55 26.23
C GLU A 591 -5.10 23.91 26.37
N VAL A 592 -4.18 24.22 25.45
CA VAL A 592 -2.78 23.73 25.51
C VAL A 592 -2.06 24.25 26.75
N SER A 593 -2.15 25.55 27.06
CA SER A 593 -1.52 26.15 28.25
C SER A 593 -2.01 25.50 29.53
N TRP A 594 -3.33 25.29 29.66
CA TRP A 594 -3.94 24.73 30.86
C TRP A 594 -3.41 23.32 31.17
N VAL A 595 -3.25 22.48 30.15
CA VAL A 595 -2.66 21.13 30.32
C VAL A 595 -1.17 21.25 30.60
N ARG A 596 -0.45 22.10 29.87
CA ARG A 596 1.00 22.29 30.04
C ARG A 596 1.37 22.66 31.48
N GLU A 597 0.66 23.60 32.08
CA GLU A 597 0.90 24.03 33.47
C GLU A 597 0.79 22.86 34.46
N ARG A 598 -0.24 22.02 34.30
CA ARG A 598 -0.42 20.80 35.12
C ARG A 598 0.64 19.75 34.85
N THR A 599 0.97 19.52 33.58
CA THR A 599 2.05 18.60 33.19
C THR A 599 3.38 19.02 33.80
N THR A 600 3.69 20.33 33.76
CA THR A 600 4.91 20.88 34.35
C THR A 600 4.93 20.66 35.86
N THR A 601 3.82 20.96 36.55
CA THR A 601 3.68 20.74 37.99
C THR A 601 3.88 19.26 38.37
N ILE A 602 3.26 18.34 37.63
CA ILE A 602 3.38 16.89 37.88
C ILE A 602 4.81 16.41 37.60
N MET A 603 5.45 16.93 36.56
CA MET A 603 6.85 16.63 36.23
C MET A 603 7.80 17.08 37.35
N GLU A 604 7.65 18.32 37.84
CA GLU A 604 8.44 18.85 38.96
C GLU A 604 8.26 18.00 40.22
N ASN A 605 7.02 17.66 40.56
CA ASN A 605 6.70 16.82 41.72
C ASN A 605 7.20 15.37 41.60
N SER A 606 7.44 14.88 40.38
CA SER A 606 7.95 13.52 40.17
C SER A 606 9.44 13.36 40.53
N GLY A 607 10.17 14.48 40.67
CA GLY A 607 11.62 14.51 40.86
C GLY A 607 12.42 14.12 39.61
N LEU A 608 11.77 13.97 38.46
CA LEU A 608 12.39 13.65 37.17
C LEU A 608 12.75 14.90 36.36
N ALA A 609 12.28 16.08 36.78
CA ALA A 609 12.63 17.35 36.16
C ALA A 609 14.16 17.56 36.17
N GLY A 610 14.75 17.73 34.99
CA GLY A 610 16.21 17.91 34.84
C GLY A 610 17.03 16.63 34.97
N SER A 611 16.40 15.44 35.00
CA SER A 611 17.13 14.17 34.98
C SER A 611 17.81 13.92 33.63
N ASP A 612 19.11 13.62 33.63
CA ASP A 612 19.81 13.21 32.42
C ASP A 612 19.35 11.85 31.88
N ARG A 613 18.63 11.06 32.70
CA ARG A 613 18.09 9.74 32.31
C ARG A 613 16.75 9.81 31.58
N ILE A 614 16.05 10.95 31.63
CA ILE A 614 14.73 11.10 31.01
C ILE A 614 14.66 12.44 30.26
N ARG A 615 14.47 12.37 28.94
CA ARG A 615 14.23 13.54 28.10
C ARG A 615 12.74 13.68 27.87
N PHE A 616 12.14 14.72 28.43
CA PHE A 616 10.72 14.99 28.28
C PHE A 616 10.47 16.11 27.28
N SER A 617 9.45 15.96 26.45
CA SER A 617 8.95 16.99 25.54
C SER A 617 7.43 17.04 25.58
N PHE A 618 6.88 18.26 25.56
CA PHE A 618 5.44 18.50 25.58
C PHE A 618 4.97 19.00 24.21
N GLY A 619 3.93 18.39 23.67
CA GLY A 619 3.41 18.72 22.35
C GLY A 619 1.91 18.59 22.25
N THR A 620 1.41 18.83 21.04
CA THR A 620 -0.03 18.72 20.79
C THR A 620 -0.34 18.20 19.39
N MET A 621 -1.50 17.57 19.26
CA MET A 621 -2.03 17.11 18.00
C MET A 621 -2.80 18.26 17.31
N LEU A 622 -2.40 18.62 16.09
CA LEU A 622 -3.19 19.52 15.23
C LEU A 622 -4.11 18.69 14.35
N GLU A 623 -5.37 18.61 14.76
CA GLU A 623 -6.38 17.81 14.07
C GLU A 623 -7.74 18.51 13.92
N LEU A 624 -7.81 19.78 14.32
CA LEU A 624 -8.97 20.64 14.13
C LEU A 624 -8.60 21.85 13.26
N PRO A 625 -9.47 22.25 12.30
CA PRO A 625 -9.24 23.38 11.41
C PRO A 625 -8.84 24.67 12.14
N ARG A 626 -9.50 24.96 13.27
CA ARG A 626 -9.18 26.14 14.10
C ARG A 626 -7.75 26.11 14.62
N ALA A 627 -7.28 24.95 15.06
CA ALA A 627 -5.94 24.79 15.61
C ALA A 627 -4.88 24.95 14.51
N CYS A 628 -5.12 24.43 13.30
CA CYS A 628 -4.26 24.67 12.13
C CYS A 628 -4.19 26.17 11.77
N LEU A 629 -5.34 26.84 11.71
CA LEU A 629 -5.41 28.28 11.43
C LEU A 629 -4.73 29.12 12.53
N ARG A 630 -4.73 28.67 13.78
CA ARG A 630 -4.10 29.38 14.91
C ARG A 630 -2.80 28.70 15.40
N ALA A 631 -2.13 27.94 14.53
CA ALA A 631 -0.93 27.18 14.91
C ALA A 631 0.19 28.06 15.48
N GLY A 632 0.32 29.31 15.02
CA GLY A 632 1.30 30.26 15.55
C GLY A 632 1.08 30.60 17.04
N ASP A 633 -0.18 30.67 17.49
CA ASP A 633 -0.49 30.90 18.90
C ASP A 633 -0.11 29.70 19.76
N ILE A 634 -0.24 28.49 19.21
CA ILE A 634 0.00 27.23 19.90
C ILE A 634 1.51 26.92 19.96
N ALA A 635 2.24 27.19 18.87
CA ALA A 635 3.62 26.76 18.66
C ALA A 635 4.63 27.29 19.68
N SER A 636 4.38 28.44 20.30
CA SER A 636 5.26 28.99 21.36
C SER A 636 5.15 28.25 22.69
N MET A 637 4.12 27.40 22.85
CA MET A 637 3.87 26.66 24.08
C MET A 637 4.28 25.18 24.03
N VAL A 638 4.71 24.70 22.87
CA VAL A 638 4.98 23.28 22.64
C VAL A 638 6.35 23.07 22.01
N ASP A 639 6.95 21.93 22.30
CA ASP A 639 8.20 21.46 21.71
C ASP A 639 7.97 20.81 20.34
N PHE A 640 6.78 20.23 20.15
CA PHE A 640 6.39 19.60 18.88
C PHE A 640 4.89 19.70 18.61
N ILE A 641 4.55 19.55 17.33
CA ILE A 641 3.20 19.36 16.83
C ILE A 641 3.15 18.07 16.03
N SER A 642 2.04 17.33 16.13
CA SER A 642 1.75 16.22 15.22
C SER A 642 0.40 16.42 14.54
N PHE A 643 0.32 16.28 13.21
CA PHE A 643 -0.97 16.36 12.53
C PHE A 643 -1.75 15.06 12.69
N GLY A 644 -2.95 15.13 13.26
CA GLY A 644 -3.94 14.05 13.27
C GLY A 644 -4.78 14.15 12.00
N THR A 645 -4.23 13.66 10.88
CA THR A 645 -4.83 13.90 9.56
C THR A 645 -6.20 13.25 9.37
N ASN A 646 -6.53 12.20 10.13
CA ASN A 646 -7.83 11.55 10.05
C ASN A 646 -8.96 12.49 10.52
N ASP A 647 -8.84 13.02 11.74
CA ASP A 647 -9.81 13.96 12.31
C ASP A 647 -9.78 15.32 11.61
N LEU A 648 -8.60 15.75 11.14
CA LEU A 648 -8.49 16.96 10.32
C LEU A 648 -9.24 16.82 8.99
N THR A 649 -9.13 15.69 8.31
CA THR A 649 -9.93 15.41 7.09
C THR A 649 -11.42 15.41 7.41
N GLN A 650 -11.84 14.69 8.46
CA GLN A 650 -13.24 14.60 8.87
C GLN A 650 -13.86 15.97 9.12
N THR A 651 -13.16 16.84 9.86
CA THR A 651 -13.66 18.17 10.22
C THR A 651 -13.52 19.20 9.11
N THR A 652 -12.52 19.08 8.22
CA THR A 652 -12.36 19.96 7.06
C THR A 652 -13.43 19.68 6.01
N PHE A 653 -13.74 18.39 5.76
CA PHE A 653 -14.79 18.02 4.82
C PHE A 653 -16.21 18.06 5.42
N GLY A 654 -16.34 18.00 6.75
CA GLY A 654 -17.62 17.79 7.40
C GLY A 654 -18.19 16.38 7.16
N ILE A 655 -17.31 15.37 7.12
CA ILE A 655 -17.68 13.98 6.83
C ILE A 655 -17.28 13.11 8.02
N SER A 656 -18.27 12.45 8.63
CA SER A 656 -18.03 11.36 9.58
C SER A 656 -17.37 10.19 8.87
N ARG A 657 -16.22 9.75 9.36
CA ARG A 657 -15.46 8.64 8.82
C ARG A 657 -16.27 7.33 8.84
N ASP A 658 -17.04 7.13 9.90
CA ASP A 658 -17.82 5.90 10.09
C ASP A 658 -19.03 5.84 9.14
N ASP A 659 -19.56 7.00 8.75
CA ASP A 659 -20.71 7.12 7.84
C ASP A 659 -20.31 7.30 6.37
N ALA A 660 -19.06 7.70 6.10
CA ALA A 660 -18.54 7.96 4.77
C ALA A 660 -18.75 6.80 3.75
N PRO A 661 -18.64 5.51 4.14
CA PRO A 661 -18.89 4.38 3.23
C PRO A 661 -20.27 4.42 2.56
N ALA A 662 -21.27 5.07 3.15
CA ALA A 662 -22.62 5.18 2.59
C ALA A 662 -22.66 5.92 1.24
N PHE A 663 -21.72 6.83 0.97
CA PHE A 663 -21.74 7.67 -0.24
C PHE A 663 -20.41 7.79 -0.98
N LEU A 664 -19.25 7.56 -0.33
CA LEU A 664 -17.92 7.81 -0.94
C LEU A 664 -17.73 7.07 -2.27
N ALA A 665 -18.16 5.80 -2.35
CA ALA A 665 -18.04 5.03 -3.58
C ALA A 665 -18.88 5.61 -4.73
N ALA A 666 -20.05 6.21 -4.42
CA ALA A 666 -20.86 6.88 -5.42
C ALA A 666 -20.22 8.21 -5.87
N TYR A 667 -19.60 8.95 -4.96
CA TYR A 667 -18.86 10.18 -5.26
C TYR A 667 -17.69 9.90 -6.21
N GLN A 668 -16.92 8.85 -5.93
CA GLN A 668 -15.82 8.41 -6.80
C GLN A 668 -16.32 7.98 -8.19
N ARG A 669 -17.40 7.19 -8.27
CA ARG A 669 -17.98 6.79 -9.56
C ARG A 669 -18.49 7.97 -10.39
N LYS A 670 -18.97 9.03 -9.73
CA LYS A 670 -19.42 10.27 -10.37
C LYS A 670 -18.27 11.25 -10.66
N GLY A 671 -17.03 10.93 -10.26
CA GLY A 671 -15.88 11.80 -10.43
C GLY A 671 -15.91 13.06 -9.55
N VAL A 672 -16.74 13.09 -8.49
CA VAL A 672 -16.78 14.20 -7.54
C VAL A 672 -15.50 14.22 -6.71
N TYR A 673 -15.07 13.05 -6.25
CA TYR A 673 -13.76 12.84 -5.62
C TYR A 673 -12.91 11.94 -6.50
N GLU A 674 -11.66 12.34 -6.72
CA GLU A 674 -10.70 11.50 -7.45
C GLU A 674 -10.28 10.28 -6.65
N ARG A 675 -10.16 10.44 -5.32
CA ARG A 675 -9.71 9.41 -4.37
C ARG A 675 -10.49 9.52 -3.07
N ASP A 676 -10.39 8.48 -2.24
CA ASP A 676 -10.91 8.51 -0.87
C ASP A 676 -10.02 9.45 -0.03
N PRO A 677 -10.57 10.56 0.52
CA PRO A 677 -9.78 11.54 1.26
C PRO A 677 -9.28 11.04 2.62
N PHE A 678 -9.76 9.87 3.10
CA PHE A 678 -9.24 9.22 4.32
C PHE A 678 -8.09 8.25 4.03
N VAL A 679 -7.81 7.97 2.75
CA VAL A 679 -6.71 7.08 2.32
C VAL A 679 -5.57 7.89 1.73
N THR A 680 -5.88 8.80 0.81
CA THR A 680 -4.92 9.73 0.22
C THR A 680 -5.28 11.14 0.62
N ILE A 681 -4.30 11.90 1.13
CA ILE A 681 -4.49 13.26 1.62
C ILE A 681 -5.09 14.13 0.51
N ASP A 682 -6.12 14.89 0.86
CA ASP A 682 -6.60 15.98 0.03
C ASP A 682 -5.60 17.14 0.08
N ALA A 683 -4.74 17.24 -0.92
CA ALA A 683 -3.72 18.28 -0.98
C ALA A 683 -4.31 19.69 -1.06
N LYS A 684 -5.52 19.87 -1.61
CA LYS A 684 -6.09 21.19 -1.91
C LYS A 684 -6.84 21.82 -0.75
N GLY A 685 -7.42 21.02 0.15
CA GLY A 685 -8.09 21.51 1.35
C GLY A 685 -7.29 21.16 2.61
N VAL A 686 -7.22 19.87 2.94
CA VAL A 686 -6.53 19.41 4.16
C VAL A 686 -5.03 19.72 4.09
N GLY A 687 -4.41 19.54 2.92
CA GLY A 687 -3.01 19.86 2.67
C GLY A 687 -2.69 21.35 2.86
N GLU A 688 -3.56 22.23 2.36
CA GLU A 688 -3.42 23.68 2.56
C GLU A 688 -3.49 24.05 4.06
N MET A 689 -4.36 23.38 4.82
CA MET A 689 -4.45 23.57 6.28
C MET A 689 -3.15 23.15 7.00
N ILE A 690 -2.53 22.06 6.54
CA ILE A 690 -1.22 21.60 7.05
C ILE A 690 -0.14 22.63 6.68
N GLU A 691 -0.06 23.07 5.43
CA GLU A 691 0.89 24.09 4.95
C GLU A 691 0.83 25.37 5.78
N ILE A 692 -0.37 25.92 5.99
CA ILE A 692 -0.60 27.12 6.80
C ILE A 692 -0.11 26.89 8.23
N ALA A 693 -0.42 25.74 8.82
CA ALA A 693 -0.05 25.42 10.18
C ALA A 693 1.47 25.25 10.34
N VAL A 694 2.14 24.61 9.38
CA VAL A 694 3.60 24.47 9.36
C VAL A 694 4.27 25.84 9.28
N GLN A 695 3.83 26.69 8.35
CA GLN A 695 4.39 28.02 8.15
C GLN A 695 4.23 28.88 9.41
N ARG A 696 3.01 28.94 9.96
CA ARG A 696 2.73 29.75 11.17
C ARG A 696 3.42 29.18 12.40
N GLY A 697 3.48 27.86 12.53
CA GLY A 697 4.13 27.18 13.64
C GLY A 697 5.64 27.44 13.67
N ARG A 698 6.35 27.23 12.55
CA ARG A 698 7.79 27.50 12.47
C ARG A 698 8.13 28.99 12.56
N ALA A 699 7.24 29.88 12.09
CA ALA A 699 7.43 31.31 12.26
C ALA A 699 7.39 31.74 13.74
N ALA A 700 6.53 31.13 14.55
CA ALA A 700 6.43 31.40 15.98
C ALA A 700 7.49 30.67 16.81
N ASN A 701 7.88 29.45 16.41
CA ASN A 701 8.93 28.66 17.06
C ASN A 701 9.81 27.97 16.00
N PRO A 702 10.99 28.54 15.65
CA PRO A 702 11.87 27.97 14.63
C PRO A 702 12.42 26.57 14.95
N ARG A 703 12.43 26.19 16.23
CA ARG A 703 12.86 24.85 16.70
C ARG A 703 11.71 23.86 16.80
N LEU A 704 10.48 24.28 16.46
CA LEU A 704 9.30 23.43 16.53
C LEU A 704 9.49 22.21 15.65
N LYS A 705 9.37 21.04 16.27
CA LYS A 705 9.33 19.77 15.56
C LYS A 705 7.93 19.47 15.08
N ILE A 706 7.79 19.01 13.85
CA ILE A 706 6.51 18.81 13.18
C ILE A 706 6.45 17.39 12.62
N GLY A 707 5.45 16.64 13.07
CA GLY A 707 5.15 15.30 12.60
C GLY A 707 3.79 15.19 11.93
N ILE A 708 3.58 14.09 11.22
CA ILE A 708 2.26 13.67 10.74
C ILE A 708 1.98 12.25 11.20
N CYS A 709 0.86 12.06 11.90
CA CYS A 709 0.37 10.76 12.30
C CYS A 709 -0.96 10.44 11.59
N GLY A 710 -1.21 9.16 11.36
CA GLY A 710 -2.44 8.67 10.76
C GLY A 710 -2.19 7.75 9.56
N GLU A 711 -3.25 7.46 8.82
CA GLU A 711 -3.18 6.49 7.71
C GLU A 711 -2.45 7.06 6.50
N HIS A 712 -2.58 8.36 6.28
CA HIS A 712 -1.86 9.11 5.24
C HIS A 712 -0.33 9.02 5.39
N GLY A 713 0.18 8.86 6.62
CA GLY A 713 1.61 8.69 6.89
C GLY A 713 2.22 7.41 6.29
N GLY A 714 1.41 6.50 5.75
CA GLY A 714 1.87 5.32 5.03
C GLY A 714 1.32 5.21 3.60
N ASP A 715 0.67 6.25 3.07
CA ASP A 715 0.18 6.30 1.70
C ASP A 715 1.23 6.96 0.80
N PRO A 716 1.72 6.31 -0.27
CA PRO A 716 2.81 6.86 -1.08
C PRO A 716 2.52 8.23 -1.70
N ALA A 717 1.28 8.47 -2.16
CA ALA A 717 0.93 9.77 -2.75
C ALA A 717 0.91 10.88 -1.69
N SER A 718 0.38 10.59 -0.50
CA SER A 718 0.39 11.52 0.64
C SER A 718 1.81 11.82 1.12
N LEU A 719 2.68 10.80 1.18
CA LEU A 719 4.08 10.97 1.57
C LEU A 719 4.88 11.85 0.61
N GLN A 720 4.63 11.73 -0.70
CA GLN A 720 5.23 12.63 -1.70
C GLN A 720 4.80 14.08 -1.47
N PHE A 721 3.54 14.32 -1.11
CA PHE A 721 3.06 15.63 -0.75
C PHE A 721 3.73 16.15 0.53
N PHE A 722 3.75 15.35 1.60
CA PHE A 722 4.36 15.72 2.88
C PHE A 722 5.86 16.02 2.78
N ALA A 723 6.58 15.36 1.87
CA ALA A 723 7.99 15.63 1.61
C ALA A 723 8.26 17.09 1.21
N GLY A 724 7.30 17.73 0.52
CA GLY A 724 7.39 19.13 0.14
C GLY A 724 7.09 20.14 1.26
N LEU A 725 6.60 19.68 2.42
CA LEU A 725 6.09 20.56 3.48
C LEU A 725 7.12 20.90 4.56
N GLY A 726 8.30 20.26 4.55
CA GLY A 726 9.32 20.50 5.59
C GLY A 726 8.92 19.95 6.97
N VAL A 727 8.18 18.85 7.01
CA VAL A 727 7.91 18.08 8.24
C VAL A 727 9.16 17.30 8.65
N ASP A 728 9.36 17.08 9.95
CA ASP A 728 10.54 16.39 10.48
C ASP A 728 10.35 14.86 10.52
N TYR A 729 9.10 14.39 10.65
CA TYR A 729 8.79 12.97 10.62
C TYR A 729 7.38 12.65 10.12
N VAL A 730 7.20 11.42 9.66
CA VAL A 730 5.88 10.78 9.45
C VAL A 730 5.76 9.57 10.36
N SER A 731 4.53 9.19 10.71
CA SER A 731 4.26 8.04 11.58
C SER A 731 3.09 7.23 11.06
N CYS A 732 3.35 5.95 10.76
CA CYS A 732 2.40 5.01 10.16
C CYS A 732 2.35 3.69 10.92
N SER A 733 1.46 2.77 10.56
CA SER A 733 1.45 1.43 11.16
C SER A 733 2.78 0.68 10.88
N PRO A 734 3.18 -0.30 11.72
CA PRO A 734 4.47 -0.98 11.60
C PRO A 734 4.78 -1.48 10.19
N TYR A 735 3.83 -2.20 9.57
CA TYR A 735 4.00 -2.79 8.23
C TYR A 735 4.10 -1.77 7.10
N ARG A 736 3.75 -0.50 7.34
CA ARG A 736 3.89 0.59 6.34
C ARG A 736 5.22 1.32 6.47
N VAL A 737 6.01 1.08 7.52
CA VAL A 737 7.32 1.74 7.74
C VAL A 737 8.26 1.57 6.53
N PRO A 738 8.44 0.38 5.92
CA PRO A 738 9.34 0.25 4.78
C PRO A 738 8.83 0.97 3.53
N VAL A 739 7.51 1.01 3.31
CA VAL A 739 6.88 1.76 2.23
C VAL A 739 7.11 3.26 2.41
N ALA A 740 6.98 3.74 3.64
CA ALA A 740 7.24 5.14 3.97
C ALA A 740 8.70 5.53 3.76
N ARG A 741 9.65 4.69 4.22
CA ARG A 741 11.09 4.88 4.01
C ARG A 741 11.44 4.98 2.53
N LEU A 742 10.96 4.04 1.72
CA LEU A 742 11.19 4.04 0.27
C LEU A 742 10.57 5.26 -0.40
N THR A 743 9.31 5.59 -0.08
CA THR A 743 8.61 6.68 -0.76
C THR A 743 9.23 8.05 -0.43
N LEU A 744 9.60 8.29 0.83
CA LEU A 744 10.26 9.55 1.21
C LEU A 744 11.65 9.69 0.56
N ALA A 745 12.36 8.57 0.41
CA ALA A 745 13.62 8.55 -0.34
C ALA A 745 13.42 8.89 -1.81
N GLN A 746 12.33 8.42 -2.44
CA GLN A 746 11.94 8.76 -3.80
C GLN A 746 11.51 10.21 -3.96
N ALA A 747 10.88 10.80 -2.94
CA ALA A 747 10.48 12.20 -2.96
C ALA A 747 11.66 13.17 -2.76
N SER A 748 12.73 12.69 -2.13
CA SER A 748 13.99 13.44 -1.92
C SER A 748 14.98 13.29 -3.09
N ALA A 749 14.68 12.39 -4.03
CA ALA A 749 15.50 12.01 -5.18
C ALA A 749 15.15 12.86 -6.41
#